data_AF-A0A947HF98-F1
#
_entry.id   AF-A0A947HF98-F1
#
_cell.length_a   1.000
_cell.length_b   1.000
_cell.length_c   1.000
_cell.angle_alpha   90.00
_cell.angle_beta   90.00
_cell.angle_gamma   90.00
#
_symmetry.space_group_name_H-M   'P 1'
#
loop_
_entity.id
_entity.type
_entity.pdbx_description
1 polymer ?
#
loop_
_entity_poly.entity_id
_entity_poly.type
_entity_poly.pdbx_seq_one_letter_code
_entity_poly.pdbx_strand_id
1 'polypeptide(L)'
;MNPRLLLPLLAFAGGIGLSAWPLQAQVFTLLAPGVLLPAFLHKRRTALQLLLLCLLSAGLGLTWALLRAPRPERSDVVHLASLATCKRCELIGRVQSVQVGERGFKLRLKAESLKKQGVVHRVSGLVQVNLPQAPSAHPSVDSSRPPSGAQVKLLGHLSQPLPALNFGAFSYRDYLARQGVFAQFQARQWMLVQAPSDWALGRGIERVRSRVFSAFAQVLPTETAALLGSLVLGEQEAPVSERIQTLFQKAGLQHVLAVSGFQVQLLLLAWLGLARFLRLPRWAAAASGAMVTLFYVALTGFSASVLRAGMVACLGLVAWACFRRIHALQALLVGGWLLLLWRPGLLFEAGFQFSFLATAGLIWGATWLAEQLDFLPLPLATCLGALLAAQLWVLPVQLYHFGAVSLLVIPANLWATLFVSLLTWMTLAGMFLALCSGSLWAWGAPLLRLVCDLFVAGVAWLAALPIPALEGLFLSGMQVALALLVLVSLPLWNQWHLLSPGLLRSKGALLVGVLLTVPLLSGASVLQQRLTCPLRVTYLYVGQGDAILVEAPGHTLLIDAGPRQQQGEQIWDAGTQHILPYLRRRGIGTIDTAVISHAHLDHYGGFSGLLAEIPIRTFFVPAQSPVAGSYLELLRRIQLKGSILKSPRQGERLALGPDLNLTFWQGLAEAGHSHLGEELVDDNPVDDNINNQSLVVGLQHRQLRFLFAGDIEAEAEQALVSQLGTRLKADIFKIPHHGSDTSSGAAFLQAVLPREAIVSAGVANRFKHPYPEILDRYKQLGSRVWRTDQQGAICVCSQGERYTISAVQD
;
A
#
# COMPACT_ATOMS: atom_id res chain seq x y z
N MET A 1 16.50 -29.70 -19.83
CA MET A 1 16.55 -29.23 -18.43
C MET A 1 15.85 -30.25 -17.52
N ASN A 2 16.23 -30.37 -16.24
CA ASN A 2 15.68 -31.42 -15.36
C ASN A 2 14.26 -31.06 -14.87
N PRO A 3 13.21 -31.85 -15.20
CA PRO A 3 11.83 -31.54 -14.82
C PRO A 3 11.61 -31.48 -13.31
N ARG A 4 12.54 -32.00 -12.50
CA ARG A 4 12.48 -31.95 -11.04
C ARG A 4 12.61 -30.54 -10.45
N LEU A 5 13.15 -29.56 -11.20
CA LEU A 5 13.32 -28.17 -10.74
C LEU A 5 12.07 -27.29 -10.93
N LEU A 6 11.04 -27.80 -11.61
CA LEU A 6 9.76 -27.10 -11.83
C LEU A 6 8.84 -27.16 -10.61
N LEU A 7 8.84 -28.29 -9.90
CA LEU A 7 7.95 -28.52 -8.75
C LEU A 7 8.10 -27.44 -7.67
N PRO A 8 9.31 -26.98 -7.31
CA PRO A 8 9.47 -25.89 -6.34
C PRO A 8 8.99 -24.52 -6.84
N LEU A 9 9.14 -24.22 -8.13
CA LEU A 9 8.62 -22.97 -8.73
C LEU A 9 7.10 -22.96 -8.76
N LEU A 10 6.49 -24.11 -9.10
CA LEU A 10 5.04 -24.29 -9.06
C LEU A 10 4.51 -24.23 -7.62
N ALA A 11 5.24 -24.79 -6.65
CA ALA A 11 4.90 -24.67 -5.23
C ALA A 11 4.98 -23.22 -4.75
N PHE A 12 5.96 -22.45 -5.20
CA PHE A 12 6.06 -21.01 -4.91
C PHE A 12 4.90 -20.22 -5.50
N ALA A 13 4.56 -20.46 -6.78
CA ALA A 13 3.41 -19.86 -7.45
C ALA A 13 2.08 -20.22 -6.76
N GLY A 14 1.91 -21.50 -6.38
CA GLY A 14 0.77 -21.98 -5.62
C GLY A 14 0.69 -21.33 -4.23
N GLY A 15 1.82 -21.16 -3.55
CA GLY A 15 1.91 -20.44 -2.28
C GLY A 15 1.46 -18.98 -2.38
N ILE A 16 1.84 -18.28 -3.46
CA ILE A 16 1.34 -16.92 -3.75
C ILE A 16 -0.18 -16.94 -3.98
N GLY A 17 -0.71 -17.91 -4.73
CA GLY A 17 -2.15 -18.02 -4.96
C GLY A 17 -2.95 -18.28 -3.68
N LEU A 18 -2.46 -19.21 -2.85
CA LEU A 18 -3.04 -19.54 -1.56
C LEU A 18 -2.96 -18.36 -0.58
N SER A 19 -1.90 -17.55 -0.67
CA SER A 19 -1.72 -16.38 0.20
C SER A 19 -2.86 -15.36 0.15
N ALA A 20 -3.65 -15.36 -0.94
CA ALA A 20 -4.80 -14.48 -1.11
C ALA A 20 -6.09 -14.97 -0.43
N TRP A 21 -6.09 -16.17 0.15
CA TRP A 21 -7.26 -16.78 0.78
C TRP A 21 -7.11 -16.78 2.32
N PRO A 22 -8.21 -16.69 3.09
CA PRO A 22 -8.18 -16.90 4.52
C PRO A 22 -7.58 -18.28 4.83
N LEU A 23 -6.88 -18.36 5.95
CA LEU A 23 -6.04 -19.51 6.27
C LEU A 23 -6.82 -20.84 6.35
N GLN A 24 -8.09 -20.78 6.72
CA GLN A 24 -9.02 -21.91 6.72
C GLN A 24 -9.37 -22.36 5.30
N ALA A 25 -9.50 -21.43 4.35
CA ALA A 25 -9.82 -21.71 2.96
C ALA A 25 -8.58 -22.17 2.14
N GLN A 26 -7.37 -21.86 2.61
CA GLN A 26 -6.10 -22.41 2.10
C GLN A 26 -6.00 -23.92 2.31
N VAL A 27 -6.56 -24.45 3.41
CA VAL A 27 -6.60 -25.88 3.70
C VAL A 27 -7.51 -26.63 2.71
N PHE A 28 -8.67 -26.07 2.38
CA PHE A 28 -9.63 -26.67 1.43
C PHE A 28 -9.17 -26.58 -0.04
N THR A 29 -8.49 -25.50 -0.42
CA THR A 29 -7.95 -25.32 -1.78
C THR A 29 -6.73 -26.18 -2.06
N LEU A 30 -5.93 -26.54 -1.04
CA LEU A 30 -4.89 -27.56 -1.15
C LEU A 30 -5.45 -28.97 -1.34
N LEU A 31 -6.68 -29.24 -0.90
CA LEU A 31 -7.36 -30.53 -1.10
C LEU A 31 -7.96 -30.68 -2.50
N ALA A 32 -8.32 -29.59 -3.19
CA ALA A 32 -8.97 -29.62 -4.50
C ALA A 32 -8.12 -30.25 -5.65
N PRO A 33 -6.81 -29.97 -5.78
CA PRO A 33 -5.95 -30.73 -6.71
C PRO A 33 -5.79 -32.20 -6.29
N GLY A 34 -5.92 -32.49 -4.99
CA GLY A 34 -5.86 -33.84 -4.43
C GLY A 34 -7.03 -34.73 -4.83
N VAL A 35 -8.18 -34.16 -5.22
CA VAL A 35 -9.36 -34.90 -5.68
C VAL A 35 -9.44 -34.97 -7.22
N LEU A 36 -8.93 -33.96 -7.93
CA LEU A 36 -9.08 -33.88 -9.40
C LEU A 36 -7.94 -34.54 -10.20
N LEU A 37 -6.72 -34.67 -9.65
CA LEU A 37 -5.62 -35.36 -10.34
C LEU A 37 -5.72 -36.91 -10.36
N PRO A 38 -6.26 -37.60 -9.33
CA PRO A 38 -6.41 -39.06 -9.38
C PRO A 38 -7.34 -39.53 -10.50
N ALA A 39 -8.33 -38.70 -10.88
CA ALA A 39 -9.23 -38.96 -11.99
C ALA A 39 -8.54 -38.86 -13.37
N PHE A 40 -7.42 -38.12 -13.47
CA PHE A 40 -6.70 -37.90 -14.74
C PHE A 40 -5.46 -38.80 -14.90
N LEU A 41 -4.96 -39.41 -13.82
CA LEU A 41 -3.65 -40.09 -13.77
C LEU A 41 -3.73 -41.58 -13.39
N HIS A 42 -4.79 -42.27 -13.82
CA HIS A 42 -5.07 -43.67 -13.48
C HIS A 42 -3.97 -44.69 -13.89
N LYS A 43 -2.78 -44.29 -14.36
CA LYS A 43 -1.73 -45.21 -14.84
C LYS A 43 -0.28 -45.00 -14.38
N ARG A 44 0.11 -44.06 -13.50
CA ARG A 44 1.54 -43.96 -13.05
C ARG A 44 1.74 -43.69 -11.56
N ARG A 45 2.20 -44.70 -10.81
CA ARG A 45 2.55 -44.67 -9.37
C ARG A 45 3.49 -43.52 -8.97
N THR A 46 4.40 -43.12 -9.85
CA THR A 46 5.37 -42.03 -9.61
C THR A 46 4.73 -40.64 -9.59
N ALA A 47 3.70 -40.39 -10.39
CA ALA A 47 3.00 -39.11 -10.40
C ALA A 47 2.17 -38.93 -9.12
N LEU A 48 1.54 -40.02 -8.65
CA LEU A 48 0.82 -40.04 -7.38
C LEU A 48 1.79 -39.82 -6.19
N GLN A 49 2.96 -40.45 -6.19
CA GLN A 49 3.99 -40.24 -5.17
C GLN A 49 4.50 -38.80 -5.13
N LEU A 50 4.75 -38.18 -6.29
CA LEU A 50 5.16 -36.78 -6.37
C LEU A 50 4.06 -35.83 -5.90
N LEU A 51 2.80 -36.09 -6.25
CA LEU A 51 1.65 -35.32 -5.78
C LEU A 51 1.50 -35.41 -4.26
N LEU A 52 1.56 -36.63 -3.69
CA LEU A 52 1.50 -36.84 -2.25
C LEU A 52 2.66 -36.14 -1.53
N LEU A 53 3.86 -36.17 -2.10
CA LEU A 53 5.01 -35.46 -1.56
C LEU A 53 4.81 -33.94 -1.60
N CYS A 54 4.25 -33.40 -2.68
CA CYS A 54 3.92 -31.97 -2.80
C CYS A 54 2.84 -31.55 -1.79
N LEU A 55 1.77 -32.34 -1.63
CA LEU A 55 0.71 -32.08 -0.65
C LEU A 55 1.22 -32.17 0.79
N LEU A 56 2.03 -33.20 1.10
CA LEU A 56 2.67 -33.32 2.40
C LEU A 56 3.60 -32.13 2.68
N SER A 57 4.41 -31.73 1.70
CA SER A 57 5.32 -30.59 1.82
C SER A 57 4.55 -29.27 2.01
N ALA A 58 3.44 -29.09 1.29
CA ALA A 58 2.57 -27.93 1.44
C ALA A 58 1.89 -27.91 2.82
N GLY A 59 1.39 -29.05 3.29
CA GLY A 59 0.80 -29.20 4.63
C GLY A 59 1.81 -28.94 5.75
N LEU A 60 3.01 -29.51 5.65
CA LEU A 60 4.12 -29.27 6.59
C LEU A 60 4.58 -27.80 6.55
N GLY A 61 4.69 -27.21 5.37
CA GLY A 61 5.05 -25.80 5.19
C GLY A 61 4.01 -24.85 5.78
N LEU A 62 2.71 -25.11 5.56
CA LEU A 62 1.62 -24.34 6.14
C LEU A 62 1.60 -24.48 7.66
N THR A 63 1.73 -25.71 8.18
CA THR A 63 1.80 -25.97 9.62
C THR A 63 3.00 -25.24 10.25
N TRP A 64 4.17 -25.30 9.61
CA TRP A 64 5.35 -24.55 10.04
C TRP A 64 5.11 -23.04 10.04
N ALA A 65 4.51 -22.51 8.97
CA ALA A 65 4.15 -21.10 8.88
C ALA A 65 3.18 -20.67 10.00
N LEU A 66 2.24 -21.52 10.39
CA LEU A 66 1.30 -21.25 11.48
C LEU A 66 1.92 -21.30 12.86
N LEU A 67 2.86 -22.22 13.06
CA LEU A 67 3.60 -22.36 14.31
C LEU A 67 4.61 -21.22 14.49
N ARG A 68 5.21 -20.74 13.38
CA ARG A 68 6.16 -19.62 13.37
C ARG A 68 5.54 -18.24 13.17
N ALA A 69 4.24 -18.17 12.86
CA ALA A 69 3.53 -16.90 12.75
C ALA A 69 3.68 -16.15 14.09
N PRO A 70 4.24 -14.92 14.09
CA PRO A 70 4.34 -14.16 15.32
C PRO A 70 2.94 -14.00 15.92
N ARG A 71 2.82 -14.21 17.23
CA ARG A 71 1.60 -13.96 18.00
C ARG A 71 1.99 -13.19 19.26
N PRO A 72 1.14 -12.26 19.71
CA PRO A 72 1.41 -11.56 20.95
C PRO A 72 1.35 -12.52 22.13
N GLU A 73 2.35 -12.46 23.00
CA GLU A 73 2.36 -13.17 24.27
C GLU A 73 1.49 -12.43 25.29
N ARG A 74 1.01 -13.12 26.34
CA ARG A 74 0.13 -12.50 27.36
C ARG A 74 0.76 -11.28 28.05
N SER A 75 2.09 -11.24 28.15
CA SER A 75 2.86 -10.12 28.72
C SER A 75 3.12 -8.98 27.73
N ASP A 76 2.76 -9.14 26.46
CA ASP A 76 3.04 -8.13 25.44
C ASP A 76 2.20 -6.88 25.62
N VAL A 77 2.84 -5.74 25.38
CA VAL A 77 2.27 -4.40 25.58
C VAL A 77 1.01 -4.14 24.74
N VAL A 78 0.77 -4.90 23.67
CA VAL A 78 -0.43 -4.77 22.84
C VAL A 78 -1.72 -5.04 23.62
N HIS A 79 -1.70 -5.93 24.62
CA HIS A 79 -2.88 -6.22 25.42
C HIS A 79 -3.30 -5.04 26.31
N LEU A 80 -2.39 -4.09 26.56
CA LEU A 80 -2.68 -2.83 27.25
C LEU A 80 -3.02 -1.68 26.28
N ALA A 81 -2.82 -1.90 24.97
CA ALA A 81 -3.24 -1.02 23.91
C ALA A 81 -4.72 -1.30 23.57
N SER A 82 -5.60 -0.40 23.99
CA SER A 82 -6.96 -0.35 23.48
C SER A 82 -6.98 0.35 22.11
N LEU A 83 -7.98 0.03 21.26
CA LEU A 83 -8.30 0.86 20.08
C LEU A 83 -8.55 2.32 20.51
N ALA A 84 -9.16 2.51 21.69
CA ALA A 84 -9.20 3.78 22.39
C ALA A 84 -7.81 4.14 22.95
N THR A 85 -7.19 5.20 22.44
CA THR A 85 -5.83 5.63 22.80
C THR A 85 -5.58 5.80 24.30
N CYS A 86 -4.51 5.19 24.85
CA CYS A 86 -3.96 5.66 26.14
C CYS A 86 -3.28 7.01 25.90
N LYS A 87 -3.96 8.14 26.17
CA LYS A 87 -3.48 9.48 25.78
C LYS A 87 -2.24 9.97 26.53
N ARG A 88 -1.92 9.39 27.69
CA ARG A 88 -0.74 9.73 28.51
C ARG A 88 -0.15 8.47 29.13
N CYS A 89 0.73 7.82 28.39
CA CYS A 89 1.45 6.63 28.80
C CYS A 89 2.96 6.95 28.83
N GLU A 90 3.69 6.36 29.78
CA GLU A 90 5.16 6.36 29.78
C GLU A 90 5.64 4.96 29.37
N LEU A 91 6.41 4.86 28.29
CA LEU A 91 6.95 3.60 27.81
C LEU A 91 8.47 3.58 28.00
N ILE A 92 8.99 2.59 28.70
CA ILE A 92 10.42 2.34 28.83
C ILE A 92 10.79 1.07 28.08
N GLY A 93 11.85 1.14 27.30
CA GLY A 93 12.36 -0.01 26.57
C GLY A 93 13.70 0.27 25.90
N ARG A 94 14.23 -0.75 25.23
CA ARG A 94 15.50 -0.67 24.50
C ARG A 94 15.29 -0.46 23.01
N VAL A 95 15.99 0.51 22.42
CA VAL A 95 15.96 0.78 20.99
C VAL A 95 16.67 -0.34 20.24
N GLN A 96 15.99 -1.00 19.31
CA GLN A 96 16.59 -2.03 18.43
C GLN A 96 17.09 -1.44 17.11
N SER A 97 16.30 -0.54 16.53
CA SER A 97 16.65 0.12 15.27
C SER A 97 15.97 1.47 15.17
N VAL A 98 16.60 2.37 14.42
CA VAL A 98 16.12 3.72 14.15
C VAL A 98 16.10 3.94 12.65
N GLN A 99 15.01 4.50 12.16
CA GLN A 99 14.86 4.93 10.78
C GLN A 99 14.49 6.41 10.79
N VAL A 100 15.16 7.21 9.97
CA VAL A 100 14.83 8.61 9.76
C VAL A 100 13.73 8.69 8.70
N GLY A 101 12.60 9.28 9.05
CA GLY A 101 11.54 9.63 8.13
C GLY A 101 11.36 11.14 8.04
N GLU A 102 10.53 11.61 7.10
CA GLU A 102 10.36 13.05 6.85
C GLU A 102 9.76 13.79 8.06
N ARG A 103 8.90 13.14 8.83
CA ARG A 103 8.21 13.72 10.01
C ARG A 103 8.96 13.48 11.33
N GLY A 104 10.10 12.80 11.30
CA GLY A 104 10.89 12.41 12.47
C GLY A 104 11.35 10.96 12.45
N PHE A 105 11.56 10.37 13.62
CA PHE A 105 12.16 9.06 13.77
C PHE A 105 11.13 7.95 13.93
N LYS A 106 11.33 6.85 13.21
CA LYS A 106 10.63 5.58 13.38
C LYS A 106 11.55 4.61 14.12
N LEU A 107 11.19 4.23 15.33
CA LEU A 107 12.01 3.34 16.18
C LEU A 107 11.34 1.97 16.33
N ARG A 108 12.14 0.92 16.34
CA ARG A 108 11.73 -0.38 16.89
C ARG A 108 12.18 -0.43 18.34
N LEU A 109 11.24 -0.46 19.27
CA LEU A 109 11.53 -0.50 20.71
C LEU A 109 11.12 -1.86 21.28
N LYS A 110 12.03 -2.54 21.97
CA LYS A 110 11.68 -3.69 22.81
C LYS A 110 11.18 -3.16 24.15
N ALA A 111 9.87 -3.27 24.39
CA ALA A 111 9.24 -2.76 25.61
C ALA A 111 9.68 -3.55 26.84
N GLU A 112 9.83 -2.85 27.96
CA GLU A 112 10.20 -3.44 29.25
C GLU A 112 9.20 -3.04 30.35
N SER A 113 8.73 -1.79 30.34
CA SER A 113 7.66 -1.34 31.25
C SER A 113 6.79 -0.26 30.61
N LEU A 114 5.51 -0.24 30.97
CA LEU A 114 4.53 0.77 30.58
C LEU A 114 3.86 1.32 31.83
N LYS A 115 3.93 2.64 32.03
CA LYS A 115 3.13 3.34 33.05
C LYS A 115 1.85 3.88 32.43
N LYS A 116 0.70 3.38 32.87
CA LYS A 116 -0.65 3.79 32.43
C LYS A 116 -1.46 4.19 33.65
N GLN A 117 -2.02 5.42 33.64
CA GLN A 117 -2.85 5.95 34.75
C GLN A 117 -2.18 5.84 36.13
N GLY A 118 -0.86 6.07 36.21
CA GLY A 118 -0.10 5.98 37.46
C GLY A 118 0.39 4.56 37.81
N VAL A 119 -0.22 3.52 37.26
CA VAL A 119 0.17 2.11 37.49
C VAL A 119 1.27 1.70 36.51
N VAL A 120 2.32 1.06 37.03
CA VAL A 120 3.42 0.53 36.23
C VAL A 120 3.17 -0.94 35.92
N HIS A 121 3.13 -1.28 34.64
CA HIS A 121 3.03 -2.65 34.15
C HIS A 121 4.36 -3.08 33.57
N ARG A 122 4.87 -4.25 33.99
CA ARG A 122 5.99 -4.90 33.31
C ARG A 122 5.47 -5.53 32.03
N VAL A 123 6.05 -5.16 30.89
CA VAL A 123 5.56 -5.58 29.58
C VAL A 123 6.71 -6.10 28.71
N SER A 124 6.35 -6.89 27.72
CA SER A 124 7.25 -7.38 26.67
C SER A 124 6.77 -6.96 25.28
N GLY A 125 7.47 -7.46 24.26
CA GLY A 125 7.09 -7.28 22.87
C GLY A 125 7.79 -6.11 22.19
N LEU A 126 7.71 -6.11 20.86
CA LEU A 126 8.23 -5.05 20.01
C LEU A 126 7.14 -4.01 19.73
N VAL A 127 7.52 -2.74 19.78
CA VAL A 127 6.66 -1.58 19.55
C VAL A 127 7.23 -0.74 18.43
N GLN A 128 6.37 -0.36 17.48
CA GLN A 128 6.69 0.66 16.49
C GLN A 128 6.50 2.03 17.14
N VAL A 129 7.59 2.77 17.38
CA VAL A 129 7.52 4.12 17.92
C VAL A 129 7.64 5.12 16.79
N ASN A 130 6.74 6.09 16.73
CA ASN A 130 6.86 7.27 15.88
C ASN A 130 7.16 8.46 16.77
N LEU A 131 8.30 9.11 16.54
CA LEU A 131 8.79 10.24 17.32
C LEU A 131 8.97 11.44 16.37
N PRO A 132 8.23 12.54 16.53
CA PRO A 132 8.39 13.71 15.67
C PRO A 132 9.75 14.38 15.88
N GLN A 133 10.31 14.96 14.83
CA GLN A 133 11.51 15.78 14.95
C GLN A 133 11.10 17.11 15.61
N ALA A 134 11.80 17.52 16.68
CA ALA A 134 11.57 18.83 17.26
C ALA A 134 11.93 19.91 16.21
N PRO A 135 11.11 20.96 16.01
CA PRO A 135 11.49 22.10 15.18
C PRO A 135 12.80 22.67 15.73
N SER A 136 13.87 22.56 14.95
CA SER A 136 15.22 22.92 15.36
C SER A 136 15.34 24.44 15.51
N ALA A 137 15.24 24.95 16.73
CA ALA A 137 15.56 26.35 17.06
C ALA A 137 17.06 26.56 17.32
N HIS A 138 17.85 25.52 17.62
CA HIS A 138 19.31 25.66 17.83
C HIS A 138 20.10 24.40 17.39
N PRO A 139 21.22 24.54 16.63
CA PRO A 139 21.95 23.43 16.03
C PRO A 139 23.15 22.92 16.85
N SER A 140 23.19 23.09 18.18
CA SER A 140 24.42 22.85 18.97
C SER A 140 24.34 21.78 20.08
N VAL A 141 23.37 20.86 20.06
CA VAL A 141 23.46 19.64 20.90
C VAL A 141 23.00 18.42 20.13
N ASP A 142 23.89 17.43 20.02
CA ASP A 142 23.81 16.10 19.40
C ASP A 142 22.72 15.18 20.01
N SER A 143 21.51 15.70 20.23
CA SER A 143 20.44 15.14 21.08
C SER A 143 19.14 14.79 20.33
N SER A 144 19.13 14.82 18.99
CA SER A 144 17.90 14.65 18.21
C SER A 144 17.49 13.19 17.98
N ARG A 145 18.45 12.25 17.87
CA ARG A 145 18.21 10.84 17.52
C ARG A 145 18.47 9.90 18.71
N PRO A 146 17.49 9.07 19.12
CA PRO A 146 17.72 8.04 20.13
C PRO A 146 18.76 7.01 19.63
N PRO A 147 19.83 6.70 20.39
CA PRO A 147 20.84 5.76 19.90
C PRO A 147 20.35 4.30 19.95
N SER A 148 20.69 3.50 18.93
CA SER A 148 20.37 2.07 18.95
C SER A 148 21.08 1.36 20.11
N GLY A 149 20.36 0.44 20.76
CA GLY A 149 20.79 -0.27 21.95
C GLY A 149 20.58 0.50 23.26
N ALA A 150 20.26 1.79 23.22
CA ALA A 150 19.99 2.57 24.43
C ALA A 150 18.65 2.17 25.04
N GLN A 151 18.58 2.27 26.37
CA GLN A 151 17.31 2.25 27.08
C GLN A 151 16.77 3.68 27.12
N VAL A 152 15.54 3.87 26.64
CA VAL A 152 14.89 5.17 26.54
C VAL A 152 13.53 5.15 27.22
N LYS A 153 13.17 6.27 27.83
CA LYS A 153 11.83 6.56 28.35
C LYS A 153 11.12 7.47 27.36
N LEU A 154 9.94 7.06 26.93
CA LEU A 154 9.10 7.74 25.94
C LEU A 154 7.81 8.20 26.59
N LEU A 155 7.42 9.44 26.33
CA LEU A 155 6.13 10.00 26.74
C LEU A 155 5.24 10.14 25.52
N GLY A 156 4.03 9.58 25.57
CA GLY A 156 3.18 9.56 24.38
C GLY A 156 1.91 8.75 24.56
N HIS A 157 1.39 8.27 23.43
CA HIS A 157 0.21 7.41 23.41
C HIS A 157 0.48 6.06 22.78
N LEU A 158 -0.02 5.02 23.44
CA LEU A 158 0.01 3.64 22.95
C LEU A 158 -1.30 3.36 22.19
N SER A 159 -1.18 2.76 21.01
CA SER A 159 -2.29 2.34 20.16
C SER A 159 -1.97 1.03 19.43
N GLN A 160 -3.00 0.39 18.87
CA GLN A 160 -2.82 -0.72 17.95
C GLN A 160 -2.64 -0.18 16.52
N PRO A 161 -1.80 -0.83 15.67
CA PRO A 161 -1.75 -0.52 14.25
C PRO A 161 -3.13 -0.65 13.59
N LEU A 162 -3.45 0.24 12.66
CA LEU A 162 -4.71 0.17 11.94
C LEU A 162 -4.74 -0.99 10.94
N PRO A 163 -5.86 -1.72 10.84
CA PRO A 163 -6.09 -2.69 9.77
C PRO A 163 -6.40 -2.00 8.45
N ALA A 164 -6.61 -2.79 7.39
CA ALA A 164 -7.24 -2.28 6.17
C ALA A 164 -8.69 -1.86 6.48
N LEU A 165 -8.95 -0.56 6.41
CA LEU A 165 -10.28 0.00 6.69
C LEU A 165 -11.14 0.18 5.45
N ASN A 166 -10.57 0.10 4.24
CA ASN A 166 -11.31 0.04 2.98
C ASN A 166 -11.00 -1.27 2.26
N PHE A 167 -11.94 -1.72 1.41
CA PHE A 167 -11.72 -2.87 0.54
C PHE A 167 -10.45 -2.68 -0.30
N GLY A 168 -9.54 -3.64 -0.23
CA GLY A 168 -8.31 -3.63 -1.00
C GLY A 168 -7.26 -2.60 -0.54
N ALA A 169 -7.47 -1.94 0.59
CA ALA A 169 -6.45 -1.07 1.19
C ALA A 169 -5.31 -1.89 1.83
N PHE A 170 -4.16 -1.25 2.00
CA PHE A 170 -3.02 -1.84 2.69
C PHE A 170 -3.31 -1.96 4.20
N SER A 171 -3.10 -3.15 4.76
CA SER A 171 -3.23 -3.41 6.21
C SER A 171 -1.90 -3.20 6.91
N TYR A 172 -1.71 -2.04 7.55
CA TYR A 172 -0.49 -1.76 8.28
C TYR A 172 -0.34 -2.66 9.51
N ARG A 173 -1.46 -3.07 10.13
CA ARG A 173 -1.51 -4.11 11.17
C ARG A 173 -0.89 -5.42 10.72
N ASP A 174 -1.33 -5.97 9.59
CA ASP A 174 -0.84 -7.28 9.15
C ASP A 174 0.61 -7.20 8.69
N TYR A 175 1.01 -6.08 8.09
CA TYR A 175 2.41 -5.82 7.76
C TYR A 175 3.31 -5.82 9.01
N LEU A 176 2.92 -5.12 10.07
CA LEU A 176 3.69 -5.07 11.32
C LEU A 176 3.66 -6.39 12.09
N ALA A 177 2.51 -7.07 12.11
CA ALA A 177 2.35 -8.37 12.75
C ALA A 177 3.32 -9.42 12.16
N ARG A 178 3.53 -9.41 10.84
CA ARG A 178 4.52 -10.27 10.16
C ARG A 178 5.96 -10.00 10.63
N GLN A 179 6.24 -8.80 11.12
CA GLN A 179 7.54 -8.41 11.70
C GLN A 179 7.60 -8.61 13.23
N GLY A 180 6.56 -9.20 13.84
CA GLY A 180 6.46 -9.42 15.28
C GLY A 180 6.12 -8.15 16.08
N VAL A 181 5.58 -7.11 15.42
CA VAL A 181 5.18 -5.86 16.07
C VAL A 181 3.67 -5.76 16.07
N PHE A 182 3.09 -5.71 17.27
CA PHE A 182 1.64 -5.67 17.47
C PHE A 182 1.12 -4.36 18.06
N ALA A 183 2.02 -3.49 18.51
CA ALA A 183 1.67 -2.21 19.12
C ALA A 183 2.43 -1.04 18.47
N GLN A 184 1.82 0.13 18.51
CA GLN A 184 2.42 1.40 18.10
C GLN A 184 2.43 2.38 19.27
N PHE A 185 3.43 3.24 19.27
CA PHE A 185 3.55 4.30 20.25
C PHE A 185 3.90 5.61 19.56
N GLN A 186 3.01 6.58 19.61
CA GLN A 186 3.32 7.92 19.13
C GLN A 186 3.95 8.69 20.29
N ALA A 187 5.27 8.77 20.28
CA ALA A 187 6.03 9.54 21.25
C ALA A 187 5.93 11.03 20.93
N ARG A 188 5.89 11.86 21.97
CA ARG A 188 6.06 13.32 21.87
C ARG A 188 7.46 13.75 22.28
N GLN A 189 8.00 13.04 23.29
CA GLN A 189 9.29 13.32 23.89
C GLN A 189 9.94 12.01 24.29
N TRP A 190 11.26 12.04 24.41
CA TRP A 190 12.06 10.92 24.86
C TRP A 190 13.17 11.39 25.80
N MET A 191 13.59 10.50 26.69
CA MET A 191 14.71 10.72 27.61
C MET A 191 15.59 9.48 27.64
N LEU A 192 16.90 9.68 27.67
CA LEU A 192 17.86 8.60 27.84
C LEU A 192 17.79 8.09 29.29
N VAL A 193 17.57 6.79 29.46
CA VAL A 193 17.62 6.13 30.78
C VAL A 193 18.97 5.46 30.97
N GLN A 194 19.42 4.72 29.96
CA GLN A 194 20.71 4.04 29.97
C GLN A 194 21.36 4.15 28.60
N ALA A 195 22.62 4.58 28.58
CA ALA A 195 23.43 4.57 27.37
C ALA A 195 23.63 3.13 26.86
N PRO A 196 23.79 2.92 25.55
CA PRO A 196 24.04 1.58 25.02
C PRO A 196 25.43 1.06 25.45
N SER A 197 25.62 -0.26 25.42
CA SER A 197 26.91 -0.92 25.73
C SER A 197 27.89 -0.87 24.54
N ASP A 198 29.16 -0.48 24.75
CA ASP A 198 30.14 -0.17 23.67
C ASP A 198 30.49 -1.31 22.72
N TRP A 199 30.26 -2.55 23.16
CA TRP A 199 30.57 -3.77 22.42
C TRP A 199 29.41 -4.32 21.57
N ALA A 200 28.27 -3.61 21.46
CA ALA A 200 27.17 -4.08 20.64
C ALA A 200 27.51 -3.95 19.13
N LEU A 201 27.66 -5.10 18.43
CA LEU A 201 27.90 -5.20 16.98
C LEU A 201 27.00 -4.26 16.14
N GLY A 202 25.75 -4.07 16.54
CA GLY A 202 24.81 -3.16 15.87
C GLY A 202 25.24 -1.69 15.86
N ARG A 203 25.93 -1.21 16.91
CA ARG A 203 26.44 0.17 16.95
C ARG A 203 27.62 0.39 16.02
N GLY A 204 28.47 -0.61 15.82
CA GLY A 204 29.55 -0.54 14.84
C GLY A 204 28.99 -0.30 13.43
N ILE A 205 27.97 -1.07 13.06
CA ILE A 205 27.30 -0.95 11.77
C ILE A 205 26.62 0.42 11.61
N GLU A 206 25.89 0.89 12.64
CA GLU A 206 25.23 2.19 12.60
C GLU A 206 26.24 3.35 12.50
N ARG A 207 27.35 3.30 13.25
CA ARG A 207 28.43 4.30 13.17
C ARG A 207 29.08 4.34 11.79
N VAL A 208 29.32 3.17 11.17
CA VAL A 208 29.86 3.11 9.80
C VAL A 208 28.84 3.73 8.84
N ARG A 209 27.56 3.35 8.95
CA ARG A 209 26.50 3.88 8.08
C ARG A 209 26.36 5.40 8.22
N SER A 210 26.29 5.91 9.45
CA SER A 210 26.13 7.34 9.72
C SER A 210 27.35 8.13 9.27
N ARG A 211 28.56 7.62 9.49
CA ARG A 211 29.80 8.25 9.01
C ARG A 211 29.83 8.35 7.49
N VAL A 212 29.52 7.25 6.81
CA VAL A 212 29.46 7.23 5.34
C VAL A 212 28.42 8.22 4.84
N PHE A 213 27.19 8.18 5.37
CA PHE A 213 26.12 9.09 4.96
C PHE A 213 26.48 10.56 5.23
N SER A 214 27.07 10.88 6.39
CA SER A 214 27.52 12.23 6.72
C SER A 214 28.58 12.77 5.75
N ALA A 215 29.48 11.91 5.27
CA ALA A 215 30.49 12.29 4.30
C ALA A 215 29.87 12.62 2.92
N PHE A 216 28.81 11.90 2.52
CA PHE A 216 28.03 12.25 1.33
C PHE A 216 27.27 13.56 1.53
N ALA A 217 26.56 13.72 2.66
CA ALA A 217 25.73 14.89 2.95
C ALA A 217 26.51 16.20 3.11
N GLN A 218 27.81 16.14 3.44
CA GLN A 218 28.67 17.33 3.53
C GLN A 218 29.05 17.92 2.17
N VAL A 219 29.08 17.11 1.11
CA VAL A 219 29.62 17.53 -0.21
C VAL A 219 28.55 17.49 -1.31
N LEU A 220 27.47 16.74 -1.11
CA LEU A 220 26.37 16.62 -2.07
C LEU A 220 25.11 17.34 -1.57
N PRO A 221 24.24 17.81 -2.49
CA PRO A 221 22.91 18.29 -2.13
C PRO A 221 22.09 17.23 -1.38
N THR A 222 21.20 17.66 -0.48
CA THR A 222 20.42 16.77 0.40
C THR A 222 19.64 15.70 -0.38
N GLU A 223 18.96 16.06 -1.47
CA GLU A 223 18.20 15.10 -2.30
C GLU A 223 19.11 14.06 -2.96
N THR A 224 20.26 14.49 -3.50
CA THR A 224 21.25 13.62 -4.15
C THR A 224 21.88 12.66 -3.13
N ALA A 225 22.27 13.17 -1.95
CA ALA A 225 22.80 12.35 -0.87
C ALA A 225 21.78 11.32 -0.37
N ALA A 226 20.51 11.73 -0.22
CA ALA A 226 19.42 10.83 0.19
C ALA A 226 19.17 9.72 -0.85
N LEU A 227 19.13 10.05 -2.15
CA LEU A 227 18.93 9.07 -3.22
C LEU A 227 20.08 8.06 -3.33
N LEU A 228 21.33 8.53 -3.26
CA LEU A 228 22.51 7.64 -3.30
C LEU A 228 22.65 6.81 -2.02
N GLY A 229 22.31 7.42 -0.88
CA GLY A 229 22.20 6.75 0.40
C GLY A 229 21.15 5.63 0.35
N SER A 230 19.97 5.88 -0.20
CA SER A 230 18.92 4.86 -0.33
C SER A 230 19.34 3.73 -1.27
N LEU A 231 20.07 4.05 -2.35
CA LEU A 231 20.55 3.08 -3.33
C LEU A 231 21.57 2.07 -2.74
N VAL A 232 22.44 2.50 -1.82
CA VAL A 232 23.56 1.68 -1.30
C VAL A 232 23.41 1.29 0.17
N LEU A 233 22.92 2.18 1.02
CA LEU A 233 22.77 1.97 2.48
C LEU A 233 21.31 1.69 2.87
N GLY A 234 20.35 1.93 1.98
CA GLY A 234 18.92 1.85 2.24
C GLY A 234 18.36 3.12 2.90
N GLU A 235 17.03 3.19 3.03
CA GLU A 235 16.30 4.38 3.49
C GLU A 235 16.41 4.66 5.01
N GLN A 236 17.37 4.06 5.72
CA GLN A 236 17.42 4.19 7.19
C GLN A 236 17.94 5.55 7.67
N GLU A 237 18.84 6.18 6.90
CA GLU A 237 19.52 7.42 7.31
C GLU A 237 18.86 8.70 6.78
N ALA A 238 18.30 8.67 5.57
CA ALA A 238 17.52 9.77 5.03
C ALA A 238 16.42 9.24 4.11
N PRO A 239 15.19 9.77 4.24
CA PRO A 239 14.12 9.46 3.30
C PRO A 239 14.40 10.15 1.96
N VAL A 240 14.05 9.48 0.87
CA VAL A 240 13.98 10.10 -0.46
C VAL A 240 12.78 11.03 -0.49
N SER A 241 12.89 12.23 -1.06
CA SER A 241 11.78 13.20 -1.10
C SER A 241 10.57 12.65 -1.85
N GLU A 242 9.35 13.01 -1.42
CA GLU A 242 8.09 12.61 -2.08
C GLU A 242 8.07 12.94 -3.58
N ARG A 243 8.73 14.04 -3.99
CA ARG A 243 8.90 14.42 -5.40
C ARG A 243 9.62 13.32 -6.20
N ILE A 244 10.79 12.89 -5.73
CA ILE A 244 11.58 11.84 -6.39
C ILE A 244 10.84 10.50 -6.34
N GLN A 245 10.20 10.18 -5.22
CA GLN A 245 9.37 8.97 -5.11
C GLN A 245 8.27 8.94 -6.18
N THR A 246 7.55 10.05 -6.34
CA THR A 246 6.47 10.18 -7.33
C THR A 246 6.98 10.05 -8.76
N LEU A 247 8.11 10.70 -9.08
CA LEU A 247 8.74 10.60 -10.41
C LEU A 247 9.12 9.16 -10.75
N PHE A 248 9.79 8.48 -9.81
CA PHE A 248 10.22 7.09 -10.01
C PHE A 248 9.03 6.14 -10.05
N GLN A 249 7.97 6.38 -9.27
CA GLN A 249 6.74 5.61 -9.33
C GLN A 249 6.06 5.73 -10.70
N LYS A 250 5.92 6.95 -11.23
CA LYS A 250 5.35 7.20 -12.58
C LYS A 250 6.16 6.51 -13.69
N ALA A 251 7.48 6.54 -13.59
CA ALA A 251 8.38 5.87 -14.54
C ALA A 251 8.45 4.34 -14.37
N GLY A 252 7.85 3.76 -13.31
CA GLY A 252 7.97 2.32 -13.02
C GLY A 252 9.31 1.90 -12.41
N LEU A 253 10.08 2.85 -11.86
CA LEU A 253 11.41 2.67 -11.25
C LEU A 253 11.39 2.69 -9.72
N GLN A 254 10.24 2.56 -9.07
CA GLN A 254 10.14 2.56 -7.60
C GLN A 254 11.08 1.53 -6.93
N HIS A 255 11.33 0.40 -7.60
CA HIS A 255 12.24 -0.64 -7.12
C HIS A 255 13.72 -0.20 -7.06
N VAL A 256 14.11 0.84 -7.80
CA VAL A 256 15.48 1.40 -7.80
C VAL A 256 15.75 2.19 -6.52
N LEU A 257 14.71 2.78 -5.91
CA LEU A 257 14.85 3.55 -4.67
C LEU A 257 15.23 2.68 -3.46
N ALA A 258 14.95 1.39 -3.53
CA ALA A 258 15.32 0.41 -2.53
C ALA A 258 16.59 -0.37 -2.92
N VAL A 259 17.41 -0.75 -1.93
CA VAL A 259 18.58 -1.60 -2.17
C VAL A 259 18.13 -2.96 -2.72
N SER A 260 18.69 -3.34 -3.86
CA SER A 260 18.36 -4.58 -4.55
C SER A 260 19.48 -5.62 -4.44
N GLY A 261 19.21 -6.83 -4.93
CA GLY A 261 20.24 -7.88 -5.03
C GLY A 261 21.36 -7.58 -6.03
N PHE A 262 21.18 -6.59 -6.90
CA PHE A 262 22.19 -6.16 -7.87
C PHE A 262 23.39 -5.52 -7.18
N GLN A 263 23.16 -4.65 -6.19
CA GLN A 263 24.22 -4.00 -5.41
C GLN A 263 25.09 -5.04 -4.67
N VAL A 264 24.47 -6.10 -4.14
CA VAL A 264 25.19 -7.22 -3.51
C VAL A 264 26.11 -7.93 -4.52
N GLN A 265 25.64 -8.14 -5.75
CA GLN A 265 26.44 -8.78 -6.80
C GLN A 265 27.61 -7.90 -7.25
N LEU A 266 27.39 -6.59 -7.43
CA LEU A 266 28.45 -5.64 -7.79
C LEU A 266 29.53 -5.58 -6.69
N LEU A 267 29.12 -5.50 -5.43
CA LEU A 267 30.05 -5.54 -4.30
C LEU A 267 30.88 -6.83 -4.28
N LEU A 268 30.21 -7.98 -4.48
CA LEU A 268 30.91 -9.26 -4.50
C LEU A 268 31.88 -9.36 -5.69
N LEU A 269 31.48 -8.85 -6.86
CA LEU A 269 32.35 -8.81 -8.04
C LEU A 269 33.58 -7.93 -7.81
N ALA A 270 33.40 -6.78 -7.14
CA ALA A 270 34.49 -5.90 -6.70
C ALA A 270 35.48 -6.68 -5.82
N TRP A 271 34.93 -7.36 -4.82
CA TRP A 271 35.71 -8.14 -3.86
C TRP A 271 36.48 -9.27 -4.55
N LEU A 272 35.84 -10.06 -5.40
CA LEU A 272 36.50 -11.17 -6.10
C LEU A 272 37.58 -10.68 -7.08
N GLY A 273 37.36 -9.54 -7.74
CA GLY A 273 38.39 -8.88 -8.55
C GLY A 273 39.61 -8.48 -7.72
N LEU A 274 39.38 -7.85 -6.56
CA LEU A 274 40.44 -7.48 -5.62
C LEU A 274 41.16 -8.71 -5.03
N ALA A 275 40.41 -9.74 -4.62
CA ALA A 275 40.97 -10.98 -4.09
C ALA A 275 41.86 -11.69 -5.13
N ARG A 276 41.46 -11.64 -6.41
CA ARG A 276 42.29 -12.13 -7.53
C ARG A 276 43.55 -11.29 -7.71
N PHE A 277 43.44 -9.96 -7.64
CA PHE A 277 44.59 -9.06 -7.71
C PHE A 277 45.59 -9.31 -6.57
N LEU A 278 45.09 -9.54 -5.35
CA LEU A 278 45.87 -9.91 -4.16
C LEU A 278 46.31 -11.38 -4.15
N ARG A 279 45.97 -12.16 -5.18
CA ARG A 279 46.32 -13.59 -5.34
C ARG A 279 45.88 -14.47 -4.16
N LEU A 280 44.75 -14.15 -3.52
CA LEU A 280 44.22 -14.95 -2.42
C LEU A 280 43.80 -16.36 -2.91
N PRO A 281 44.07 -17.42 -2.11
CA PRO A 281 43.56 -18.75 -2.43
C PRO A 281 42.02 -18.77 -2.39
N ARG A 282 41.39 -19.62 -3.19
CA ARG A 282 39.92 -19.63 -3.41
C ARG A 282 39.12 -19.69 -2.10
N TRP A 283 39.53 -20.53 -1.17
CA TRP A 283 38.84 -20.66 0.12
C TRP A 283 38.90 -19.36 0.93
N ALA A 284 40.04 -18.66 0.92
CA ALA A 284 40.21 -17.39 1.63
C ALA A 284 39.38 -16.30 0.95
N ALA A 285 39.44 -16.21 -0.39
CA ALA A 285 38.64 -15.28 -1.18
C ALA A 285 37.13 -15.50 -0.98
N ALA A 286 36.69 -16.75 -0.85
CA ALA A 286 35.30 -17.12 -0.58
C ALA A 286 34.87 -16.78 0.85
N ALA A 287 35.69 -17.11 1.85
CA ALA A 287 35.39 -16.82 3.26
C ALA A 287 35.33 -15.31 3.53
N SER A 288 36.31 -14.55 3.04
CA SER A 288 36.31 -13.10 3.15
C SER A 288 35.20 -12.45 2.32
N GLY A 289 34.88 -13.00 1.14
CA GLY A 289 33.77 -12.53 0.30
C GLY A 289 32.41 -12.74 0.95
N ALA A 290 32.21 -13.88 1.63
CA ALA A 290 31.03 -14.13 2.44
C ALA A 290 30.95 -13.15 3.62
N MET A 291 32.07 -12.87 4.28
CA MET A 291 32.13 -11.88 5.36
C MET A 291 31.76 -10.47 4.87
N VAL A 292 32.32 -10.02 3.74
CA VAL A 292 32.00 -8.70 3.12
C VAL A 292 30.52 -8.64 2.74
N THR A 293 29.99 -9.73 2.17
CA THR A 293 28.58 -9.83 1.78
C THR A 293 27.66 -9.75 3.00
N LEU A 294 27.92 -10.52 4.05
CA LEU A 294 27.13 -10.52 5.28
C LEU A 294 27.21 -9.17 5.99
N PHE A 295 28.38 -8.54 6.00
CA PHE A 295 28.55 -7.19 6.52
C PHE A 295 27.70 -6.18 5.75
N TYR A 296 27.68 -6.24 4.42
CA TYR A 296 26.85 -5.36 3.59
C TYR A 296 25.34 -5.62 3.77
N VAL A 297 24.93 -6.88 3.91
CA VAL A 297 23.53 -7.23 4.25
C VAL A 297 23.12 -6.62 5.59
N ALA A 298 24.02 -6.62 6.58
CA ALA A 298 23.76 -5.97 7.86
C ALA A 298 23.77 -4.44 7.76
N LEU A 299 24.68 -3.87 6.95
CA LEU A 299 24.78 -2.43 6.69
C LEU A 299 23.52 -1.88 6.03
N THR A 300 22.86 -2.65 5.16
CA THR A 300 21.62 -2.26 4.47
C THR A 300 20.35 -2.52 5.29
N GLY A 301 20.47 -3.08 6.50
CA GLY A 301 19.34 -3.28 7.41
C GLY A 301 18.49 -4.51 7.13
N PHE A 302 19.05 -5.55 6.51
CA PHE A 302 18.40 -6.85 6.31
C PHE A 302 17.08 -6.81 5.50
N SER A 303 16.98 -5.95 4.48
CA SER A 303 15.82 -5.96 3.56
C SER A 303 15.69 -7.33 2.87
N ALA A 304 14.46 -7.78 2.60
CA ALA A 304 14.22 -9.13 2.08
C ALA A 304 14.94 -9.43 0.76
N SER A 305 15.05 -8.43 -0.13
CA SER A 305 15.75 -8.56 -1.42
C SER A 305 17.26 -8.75 -1.23
N VAL A 306 17.87 -7.97 -0.32
CA VAL A 306 19.31 -8.04 -0.02
C VAL A 306 19.65 -9.31 0.76
N LEU A 307 18.81 -9.71 1.71
CA LEU A 307 18.96 -10.95 2.46
C LEU A 307 18.96 -12.18 1.54
N ARG A 308 18.04 -12.24 0.57
CA ARG A 308 18.01 -13.27 -0.47
C ARG A 308 19.28 -13.25 -1.31
N ALA A 309 19.67 -12.10 -1.82
CA ALA A 309 20.86 -11.97 -2.65
C ALA A 309 22.14 -12.38 -1.89
N GLY A 310 22.27 -11.97 -0.62
CA GLY A 310 23.36 -12.37 0.25
C GLY A 310 23.40 -13.87 0.51
N MET A 311 22.25 -14.51 0.74
CA MET A 311 22.15 -15.97 0.89
C MET A 311 22.60 -16.71 -0.38
N VAL A 312 22.07 -16.31 -1.55
CA VAL A 312 22.45 -16.91 -2.84
C VAL A 312 23.94 -16.69 -3.14
N ALA A 313 24.47 -15.51 -2.84
CA ALA A 313 25.90 -15.20 -2.96
C ALA A 313 26.75 -16.10 -2.07
N CYS A 314 26.40 -16.26 -0.80
CA CYS A 314 27.13 -17.13 0.13
C CYS A 314 27.11 -18.59 -0.31
N LEU A 315 25.94 -19.11 -0.74
CA LEU A 315 25.83 -20.47 -1.29
C LEU A 315 26.71 -20.65 -2.54
N GLY A 316 26.75 -19.64 -3.42
CA GLY A 316 27.61 -19.62 -4.59
C GLY A 316 29.10 -19.64 -4.23
N LEU A 317 29.52 -18.86 -3.22
CA LEU A 317 30.90 -18.83 -2.73
C LEU A 317 31.32 -20.15 -2.10
N VAL A 318 30.46 -20.80 -1.30
CA VAL A 318 30.72 -22.13 -0.74
C VAL A 318 30.89 -23.15 -1.85
N ALA A 319 30.01 -23.16 -2.84
CA ALA A 319 30.13 -24.05 -4.00
C ALA A 319 31.44 -23.84 -4.76
N TRP A 320 31.79 -22.57 -5.01
CA TRP A 320 33.00 -22.18 -5.71
C TRP A 320 34.28 -22.56 -4.95
N ALA A 321 34.26 -22.49 -3.61
CA ALA A 321 35.35 -22.94 -2.75
C ALA A 321 35.48 -24.47 -2.72
N CYS A 322 34.37 -25.20 -2.73
CA CYS A 322 34.32 -26.67 -2.71
C CYS A 322 34.48 -27.32 -4.10
N PHE A 323 34.84 -26.57 -5.15
CA PHE A 323 34.91 -27.06 -6.53
C PHE A 323 33.61 -27.70 -7.05
N ARG A 324 32.46 -27.27 -6.51
CA ARG A 324 31.15 -27.73 -6.96
C ARG A 324 30.49 -26.68 -7.86
N ARG A 325 29.84 -27.13 -8.93
CA ARG A 325 28.96 -26.29 -9.75
C ARG A 325 27.56 -26.37 -9.17
N ILE A 326 27.03 -25.26 -8.65
CA ILE A 326 25.61 -25.14 -8.32
C ILE A 326 24.93 -24.43 -9.47
N HIS A 327 23.84 -25.00 -9.98
CA HIS A 327 23.00 -24.31 -10.96
C HIS A 327 22.31 -23.11 -10.29
N ALA A 328 22.27 -21.96 -10.96
CA ALA A 328 21.70 -20.72 -10.40
C ALA A 328 20.28 -20.91 -9.85
N LEU A 329 19.44 -21.71 -10.53
CA LEU A 329 18.10 -22.05 -10.07
C LEU A 329 18.11 -22.85 -8.76
N GLN A 330 19.04 -23.81 -8.61
CA GLN A 330 19.17 -24.56 -7.35
C GLN A 330 19.59 -23.64 -6.20
N ALA A 331 20.54 -22.72 -6.44
CA ALA A 331 20.93 -21.74 -5.44
C ALA A 331 19.75 -20.83 -5.02
N LEU A 332 18.95 -20.38 -5.99
CA LEU A 332 17.76 -19.57 -5.74
C LEU A 332 16.71 -20.34 -4.92
N LEU A 333 16.41 -21.59 -5.31
CA LEU A 333 15.41 -22.43 -4.64
C LEU A 333 15.85 -22.80 -3.22
N VAL A 334 17.10 -23.25 -3.03
CA VAL A 334 17.64 -23.61 -1.70
C VAL A 334 17.73 -22.37 -0.83
N GLY A 335 18.23 -21.25 -1.35
CA GLY A 335 18.29 -19.99 -0.62
C GLY A 335 16.91 -19.49 -0.19
N GLY A 336 15.92 -19.53 -1.09
CA GLY A 336 14.54 -19.20 -0.77
C GLY A 336 13.94 -20.12 0.29
N TRP A 337 14.17 -21.44 0.17
CA TRP A 337 13.68 -22.42 1.15
C TRP A 337 14.28 -22.21 2.54
N LEU A 338 15.58 -22.00 2.66
CA LEU A 338 16.24 -21.71 3.94
C LEU A 338 15.71 -20.43 4.59
N LEU A 339 15.45 -19.39 3.79
CA LEU A 339 14.87 -18.14 4.29
C LEU A 339 13.43 -18.32 4.77
N LEU A 340 12.61 -19.09 4.06
CA LEU A 340 11.23 -19.38 4.46
C LEU A 340 11.14 -20.32 5.67
N LEU A 341 12.13 -21.20 5.86
CA LEU A 341 12.26 -21.98 7.10
C LEU A 341 12.55 -21.08 8.29
N TRP A 342 13.41 -20.08 8.12
CA TRP A 342 13.74 -19.13 9.18
C TRP A 342 12.59 -18.14 9.46
N ARG A 343 12.03 -17.54 8.42
CA ARG A 343 10.96 -16.53 8.49
C ARG A 343 9.92 -16.75 7.37
N PRO A 344 8.85 -17.53 7.62
CA PRO A 344 7.83 -17.81 6.61
C PRO A 344 7.04 -16.58 6.17
N GLY A 345 6.99 -15.53 7.01
CA GLY A 345 6.37 -14.24 6.69
C GLY A 345 6.95 -13.56 5.45
N LEU A 346 8.20 -13.86 5.07
CA LEU A 346 8.86 -13.32 3.87
C LEU A 346 8.09 -13.64 2.58
N LEU A 347 7.36 -14.76 2.53
CA LEU A 347 6.55 -15.14 1.36
C LEU A 347 5.51 -14.06 1.00
N PHE A 348 5.01 -13.32 1.98
CA PHE A 348 3.97 -12.32 1.82
C PHE A 348 4.52 -10.90 1.63
N GLU A 349 5.84 -10.73 1.67
CA GLU A 349 6.48 -9.45 1.40
C GLU A 349 6.70 -9.27 -0.10
N ALA A 350 6.15 -8.18 -0.65
CA ALA A 350 6.26 -7.86 -2.07
C ALA A 350 7.73 -7.84 -2.55
N GLY A 351 8.65 -7.29 -1.74
CA GLY A 351 10.08 -7.25 -2.06
C GLY A 351 10.72 -8.64 -2.23
N PHE A 352 10.31 -9.63 -1.44
CA PHE A 352 10.77 -11.01 -1.61
C PHE A 352 10.19 -11.64 -2.87
N GLN A 353 8.88 -11.48 -3.11
CA GLN A 353 8.19 -12.01 -4.28
C GLN A 353 8.79 -11.46 -5.58
N PHE A 354 8.94 -10.14 -5.69
CA PHE A 354 9.53 -9.50 -6.87
C PHE A 354 10.98 -9.92 -7.11
N SER A 355 11.81 -9.91 -6.07
CA SER A 355 13.23 -10.26 -6.18
C SER A 355 13.42 -11.73 -6.59
N PHE A 356 12.60 -12.63 -6.05
CA PHE A 356 12.62 -14.05 -6.40
C PHE A 356 12.12 -14.30 -7.84
N LEU A 357 10.97 -13.74 -8.22
CA LEU A 357 10.38 -13.92 -9.55
C LEU A 357 11.20 -13.26 -10.65
N ALA A 358 11.76 -12.07 -10.43
CA ALA A 358 12.66 -11.42 -11.39
C ALA A 358 13.91 -12.29 -11.62
N THR A 359 14.52 -12.82 -10.55
CA THR A 359 15.69 -13.71 -10.68
C THR A 359 15.32 -15.02 -11.38
N ALA A 360 14.16 -15.60 -11.07
CA ALA A 360 13.66 -16.79 -11.75
C ALA A 360 13.42 -16.52 -13.24
N GLY A 361 12.76 -15.42 -13.59
CA GLY A 361 12.53 -14.98 -14.96
C GLY A 361 13.82 -14.75 -15.74
N LEU A 362 14.84 -14.12 -15.13
CA LEU A 362 16.16 -13.95 -15.73
C LEU A 362 16.82 -15.29 -16.05
N ILE A 363 16.82 -16.23 -15.11
CA ILE A 363 17.40 -17.56 -15.32
C ILE A 363 16.64 -18.36 -16.37
N TRP A 364 15.32 -18.18 -16.44
CA TRP A 364 14.42 -19.03 -17.21
C TRP A 364 14.14 -18.53 -18.62
N GLY A 365 14.06 -17.21 -18.81
CA GLY A 365 13.54 -16.59 -20.01
C GLY A 365 14.45 -15.57 -20.69
N ALA A 366 15.51 -15.06 -20.03
CA ALA A 366 16.31 -13.97 -20.60
C ALA A 366 17.04 -14.37 -21.89
N THR A 367 17.67 -15.55 -21.91
CA THR A 367 18.39 -16.04 -23.10
C THR A 367 17.43 -16.36 -24.24
N TRP A 368 16.32 -17.04 -23.93
CA TRP A 368 15.29 -17.36 -24.91
C TRP A 368 14.70 -16.08 -25.54
N LEU A 369 14.37 -15.06 -24.74
CA LEU A 369 13.88 -13.78 -25.25
C LEU A 369 14.94 -13.04 -26.08
N ALA A 370 16.20 -13.07 -25.66
CA ALA A 370 17.28 -12.46 -26.43
C ALA A 370 17.45 -13.11 -27.81
N GLU A 371 17.29 -14.44 -27.91
CA GLU A 371 17.29 -15.17 -29.20
C GLU A 371 16.12 -14.79 -30.10
N GLN A 372 14.96 -14.42 -29.54
CA GLN A 372 13.82 -13.91 -30.33
C GLN A 372 14.02 -12.44 -30.79
N LEU A 373 15.05 -11.76 -30.28
CA LEU A 373 15.41 -10.38 -30.61
C LEU A 373 16.69 -10.35 -31.47
N ASP A 374 16.93 -11.38 -32.26
CA ASP A 374 18.10 -11.55 -33.13
C ASP A 374 18.26 -10.44 -34.19
N PHE A 375 17.18 -9.74 -34.51
CA PHE A 375 17.20 -8.52 -35.33
C PHE A 375 17.94 -7.33 -34.67
N LEU A 376 18.24 -7.39 -33.37
CA LEU A 376 19.01 -6.37 -32.65
C LEU A 376 20.46 -6.82 -32.42
N PRO A 377 21.41 -5.87 -32.26
CA PRO A 377 22.76 -6.19 -31.82
C PRO A 377 22.75 -6.99 -30.51
N LEU A 378 23.61 -8.00 -30.40
CA LEU A 378 23.66 -8.93 -29.27
C LEU A 378 23.64 -8.25 -27.87
N PRO A 379 24.37 -7.15 -27.61
CA PRO A 379 24.29 -6.47 -26.31
C PRO A 379 22.91 -5.87 -26.02
N LEU A 380 22.23 -5.35 -27.04
CA LEU A 380 20.90 -4.77 -26.89
C LEU A 380 19.83 -5.86 -26.77
N ALA A 381 19.93 -6.93 -27.57
CA ALA A 381 19.07 -8.10 -27.50
C ALA A 381 19.13 -8.77 -26.11
N THR A 382 20.34 -8.93 -25.55
CA THR A 382 20.53 -9.50 -24.21
C THR A 382 19.98 -8.61 -23.10
N CYS A 383 20.21 -7.29 -23.16
CA CYS A 383 19.64 -6.34 -22.20
C CYS A 383 18.12 -6.31 -22.25
N LEU A 384 17.52 -6.17 -23.44
CA LEU A 384 16.07 -6.17 -23.62
C LEU A 384 15.46 -7.52 -23.24
N GLY A 385 16.09 -8.62 -23.63
CA GLY A 385 15.65 -9.97 -23.27
C GLY A 385 15.61 -10.17 -21.76
N ALA A 386 16.64 -9.70 -21.03
CA ALA A 386 16.67 -9.72 -19.57
C ALA A 386 15.57 -8.87 -18.94
N LEU A 387 15.38 -7.64 -19.43
CA LEU A 387 14.33 -6.71 -18.96
C LEU A 387 12.93 -7.30 -19.14
N LEU A 388 12.63 -7.78 -20.35
CA LEU A 388 11.35 -8.41 -20.68
C LEU A 388 11.12 -9.68 -19.85
N ALA A 389 12.15 -10.51 -19.65
CA ALA A 389 12.05 -11.72 -18.87
C ALA A 389 11.71 -11.44 -17.41
N ALA A 390 12.42 -10.49 -16.78
CA ALA A 390 12.16 -10.07 -15.41
C ALA A 390 10.76 -9.46 -15.28
N GLN A 391 10.38 -8.56 -16.20
CA GLN A 391 9.10 -7.88 -16.18
C GLN A 391 7.93 -8.86 -16.36
N LEU A 392 8.02 -9.81 -17.30
CA LEU A 392 6.97 -10.79 -17.57
C LEU A 392 6.67 -11.66 -16.34
N TRP A 393 7.70 -12.05 -15.59
CA TRP A 393 7.55 -12.87 -14.38
C TRP A 393 7.03 -12.09 -13.17
N VAL A 394 7.36 -10.80 -13.09
CA VAL A 394 6.93 -9.91 -12.01
C VAL A 394 5.50 -9.39 -12.25
N LEU A 395 5.10 -9.20 -13.50
CA LEU A 395 3.85 -8.56 -13.90
C LEU A 395 2.61 -9.11 -13.18
N PRO A 396 2.36 -10.43 -13.06
CA PRO A 396 1.17 -10.92 -12.37
C PRO A 396 1.11 -10.49 -10.89
N VAL A 397 2.25 -10.54 -10.21
CA VAL A 397 2.35 -10.11 -8.80
C VAL A 397 2.28 -8.58 -8.68
N GLN A 398 2.82 -7.85 -9.65
CA GLN A 398 2.71 -6.39 -9.72
C GLN A 398 1.24 -5.95 -9.84
N LEU A 399 0.47 -6.63 -10.69
CA LEU A 399 -0.96 -6.39 -10.87
C LEU A 399 -1.79 -6.79 -9.64
N TYR A 400 -1.38 -7.81 -8.89
CA TYR A 400 -2.03 -8.18 -7.63
C TYR A 400 -1.87 -7.12 -6.53
N HIS A 401 -0.66 -6.58 -6.36
CA HIS A 401 -0.38 -5.60 -5.29
C HIS A 401 -0.80 -4.18 -5.66
N PHE A 402 -0.52 -3.76 -6.90
CA PHE A 402 -0.65 -2.35 -7.31
C PHE A 402 -1.78 -2.11 -8.31
N GLY A 403 -2.21 -3.13 -9.06
CA GLY A 403 -3.23 -3.01 -10.10
C GLY A 403 -2.90 -1.99 -11.20
N ALA A 404 -1.62 -1.59 -11.29
CA ALA A 404 -1.15 -0.58 -12.20
C ALA A 404 0.22 -0.95 -12.79
N VAL A 405 0.41 -0.64 -14.07
CA VAL A 405 1.67 -0.86 -14.79
C VAL A 405 1.97 0.37 -15.64
N SER A 406 3.13 0.98 -15.39
CA SER A 406 3.62 2.06 -16.23
C SER A 406 4.10 1.50 -17.57
N LEU A 407 3.60 2.06 -18.67
CA LEU A 407 4.09 1.74 -20.01
C LEU A 407 5.52 2.26 -20.23
N LEU A 408 5.97 3.21 -19.40
CA LEU A 408 7.34 3.72 -19.40
C LEU A 408 8.34 2.74 -18.79
N VAL A 409 7.90 1.60 -18.25
CA VAL A 409 8.78 0.66 -17.54
C VAL A 409 9.96 0.21 -18.41
N ILE A 410 9.77 -0.07 -19.70
CA ILE A 410 10.87 -0.51 -20.57
C ILE A 410 11.89 0.62 -20.83
N PRO A 411 11.51 1.78 -21.39
CA PRO A 411 12.47 2.86 -21.64
C PRO A 411 13.10 3.38 -20.35
N ALA A 412 12.35 3.45 -19.25
CA ALA A 412 12.87 3.88 -17.95
C ALA A 412 13.88 2.88 -17.38
N ASN A 413 13.65 1.57 -17.50
CA ASN A 413 14.61 0.56 -17.03
C ASN A 413 15.85 0.48 -17.92
N LEU A 414 15.74 0.73 -19.23
CA LEU A 414 16.91 0.87 -20.10
C LEU A 414 17.77 2.06 -19.66
N TRP A 415 17.15 3.22 -19.44
CA TRP A 415 17.82 4.40 -18.89
C TRP A 415 18.46 4.10 -17.54
N ALA A 416 17.70 3.51 -16.61
CA ALA A 416 18.20 3.14 -15.30
C ALA A 416 19.38 2.15 -15.37
N THR A 417 19.38 1.20 -16.29
CA THR A 417 20.46 0.21 -16.41
C THR A 417 21.81 0.88 -16.72
N LEU A 418 21.82 1.95 -17.54
CA LEU A 418 23.02 2.73 -17.87
C LEU A 418 23.59 3.44 -16.64
N PHE A 419 22.72 4.04 -15.82
CA PHE A 419 23.15 4.89 -14.71
C PHE A 419 23.29 4.14 -13.39
N VAL A 420 22.36 3.25 -13.02
CA VAL A 420 22.33 2.58 -11.71
C VAL A 420 23.60 1.77 -11.46
N SER A 421 24.11 1.07 -12.47
CA SER A 421 25.37 0.34 -12.38
C SER A 421 26.55 1.27 -12.08
N LEU A 422 26.67 2.35 -12.86
CA LEU A 422 27.73 3.35 -12.71
C LEU A 422 27.64 4.07 -11.36
N LEU A 423 26.45 4.56 -11.01
CA LEU A 423 26.15 5.22 -9.73
C LEU A 423 26.46 4.29 -8.55
N THR A 424 26.11 3.01 -8.63
CA THR A 424 26.42 2.04 -7.57
C THR A 424 27.93 1.89 -7.39
N TRP A 425 28.69 1.71 -8.47
CA TRP A 425 30.15 1.62 -8.40
C TRP A 425 30.80 2.87 -7.84
N MET A 426 30.39 4.04 -8.34
CA MET A 426 30.91 5.32 -7.86
C MET A 426 30.56 5.57 -6.39
N THR A 427 29.36 5.19 -5.96
CA THR A 427 28.92 5.35 -4.56
C THR A 427 29.62 4.35 -3.63
N LEU A 428 29.83 3.10 -4.05
CA LEU A 428 30.62 2.12 -3.28
C LEU A 428 32.09 2.55 -3.16
N ALA A 429 32.68 3.05 -4.25
CA ALA A 429 34.03 3.63 -4.22
C ALA A 429 34.08 4.87 -3.31
N GLY A 430 33.07 5.74 -3.41
CA GLY A 430 32.94 6.92 -2.56
C GLY A 430 32.80 6.59 -1.08
N MET A 431 32.01 5.56 -0.76
CA MET A 431 31.90 5.02 0.60
C MET A 431 33.25 4.55 1.13
N PHE A 432 34.01 3.80 0.32
CA PHE A 432 35.35 3.35 0.71
C PHE A 432 36.30 4.54 0.95
N LEU A 433 36.34 5.50 0.02
CA LEU A 433 37.17 6.70 0.14
C LEU A 433 36.78 7.55 1.35
N ALA A 434 35.49 7.75 1.59
CA ALA A 434 34.98 8.49 2.74
C ALA A 434 35.36 7.85 4.09
N LEU A 435 35.49 6.52 4.14
CA LEU A 435 36.00 5.82 5.32
C LEU A 435 37.51 6.04 5.51
N CYS A 436 38.28 6.13 4.44
CA CYS A 436 39.72 6.41 4.48
C CYS A 436 40.02 7.88 4.81
N SER A 437 39.50 8.83 4.02
CA SER A 437 39.59 10.27 4.29
C SER A 437 38.49 11.07 3.57
N GLY A 438 37.83 11.97 4.30
CA GLY A 438 36.74 12.80 3.75
C GLY A 438 37.20 13.71 2.60
N SER A 439 38.45 14.18 2.64
CA SER A 439 39.02 15.05 1.61
C SER A 439 39.24 14.34 0.27
N LEU A 440 39.52 13.03 0.25
CA LEU A 440 39.67 12.27 -1.00
C LEU A 440 38.32 12.09 -1.71
N TRP A 441 37.25 11.90 -0.92
CA TRP A 441 35.89 11.78 -1.47
C TRP A 441 35.43 13.08 -2.15
N ALA A 442 35.79 14.24 -1.61
CA ALA A 442 35.36 15.54 -2.12
C ALA A 442 35.69 15.77 -3.60
N TRP A 443 36.80 15.20 -4.11
CA TRP A 443 37.18 15.30 -5.52
C TRP A 443 36.26 14.52 -6.47
N GLY A 444 35.70 13.38 -6.03
CA GLY A 444 34.81 12.54 -6.83
C GLY A 444 33.35 12.98 -6.78
N ALA A 445 32.97 13.78 -5.77
CA ALA A 445 31.59 14.19 -5.53
C ALA A 445 30.95 14.99 -6.68
N PRO A 446 31.62 15.95 -7.36
CA PRO A 446 31.03 16.68 -8.48
C PRO A 446 30.65 15.78 -9.66
N LEU A 447 31.50 14.80 -9.98
CA LEU A 447 31.21 13.85 -11.05
C LEU A 447 30.06 12.93 -10.67
N LEU A 448 30.02 12.43 -9.43
CA LEU A 448 28.89 11.63 -8.95
C LEU A 448 27.58 12.42 -8.99
N ARG A 449 27.63 13.68 -8.58
CA ARG A 449 26.48 14.59 -8.66
C ARG A 449 26.00 14.74 -10.10
N LEU A 450 26.90 15.06 -11.04
CA LEU A 450 26.55 15.20 -12.45
C LEU A 450 25.85 13.96 -13.00
N VAL A 451 26.40 12.77 -12.73
CA VAL A 451 25.82 11.49 -13.19
C VAL A 451 24.45 11.26 -12.55
N CYS A 452 24.28 11.61 -11.26
CA CYS A 452 23.00 11.48 -10.57
C CYS A 452 21.95 12.47 -11.09
N ASP A 453 22.34 13.72 -11.33
CA ASP A 453 21.46 14.77 -11.84
C ASP A 453 21.00 14.42 -13.27
N LEU A 454 21.89 13.90 -14.12
CA LEU A 454 21.54 13.38 -15.44
C LEU A 454 20.57 12.20 -15.36
N PHE A 455 20.81 11.26 -14.44
CA PHE A 455 19.92 10.13 -14.22
C PHE A 455 18.50 10.60 -13.85
N VAL A 456 18.39 11.45 -12.84
CA VAL A 456 17.11 12.00 -12.36
C VAL A 456 16.43 12.84 -13.44
N ALA A 457 17.18 13.66 -14.19
CA ALA A 457 16.63 14.46 -15.29
C ALA A 457 16.02 13.58 -16.40
N GLY A 458 16.68 12.47 -16.77
CA GLY A 458 16.13 11.54 -17.75
C GLY A 458 14.88 10.81 -17.25
N VAL A 459 14.82 10.45 -15.97
CA VAL A 459 13.60 9.89 -15.36
C VAL A 459 12.47 10.93 -15.34
N ALA A 460 12.78 12.19 -14.99
CA ALA A 460 11.81 13.27 -14.98
C ALA A 460 11.27 13.56 -16.39
N TRP A 461 12.13 13.55 -17.40
CA TRP A 461 11.75 13.71 -18.80
C TRP A 461 10.80 12.59 -19.26
N LEU A 462 11.12 11.33 -18.95
CA LEU A 462 10.24 10.19 -19.25
C LEU A 462 8.90 10.31 -18.53
N ALA A 463 8.90 10.67 -17.24
CA ALA A 463 7.69 10.81 -16.43
C ALA A 463 6.80 11.99 -16.86
N ALA A 464 7.34 12.96 -17.60
CA ALA A 464 6.60 14.08 -18.17
C ALA A 464 5.89 13.73 -19.49
N LEU A 465 6.21 12.59 -20.11
CA LEU A 465 5.52 12.14 -21.33
C LEU A 465 4.05 11.83 -21.00
N PRO A 466 3.08 12.23 -21.85
CA PRO A 466 1.65 12.01 -21.63
C PRO A 466 1.24 10.57 -21.95
N ILE A 467 2.01 9.59 -21.47
CA ILE A 467 1.75 8.17 -21.66
C ILE A 467 1.02 7.66 -20.42
N PRO A 468 -0.26 7.29 -20.51
CA PRO A 468 -1.02 6.82 -19.36
C PRO A 468 -0.48 5.48 -18.86
N ALA A 469 -0.47 5.30 -17.55
CA ALA A 469 -0.31 3.98 -16.96
C ALA A 469 -1.56 3.13 -17.25
N LEU A 470 -1.38 1.82 -17.38
CA LEU A 470 -2.50 0.88 -17.40
C LEU A 470 -2.91 0.63 -15.96
N GLU A 471 -4.05 1.16 -15.56
CA GLU A 471 -4.57 1.10 -14.18
C GLU A 471 -5.84 0.24 -14.07
N GLY A 472 -6.17 -0.20 -12.85
CA GLY A 472 -7.39 -0.97 -12.55
C GLY A 472 -7.31 -2.46 -12.94
N LEU A 473 -6.14 -2.95 -13.33
CA LEU A 473 -5.91 -4.33 -13.78
C LEU A 473 -5.60 -5.27 -12.61
N PHE A 474 -6.44 -5.29 -11.57
CA PHE A 474 -6.18 -6.14 -10.40
C PHE A 474 -6.39 -7.63 -10.73
N LEU A 475 -5.38 -8.45 -10.42
CA LEU A 475 -5.47 -9.91 -10.46
C LEU A 475 -5.82 -10.45 -9.07
N SER A 476 -6.67 -11.49 -9.03
CA SER A 476 -6.84 -12.33 -7.85
C SER A 476 -5.63 -13.25 -7.66
N GLY A 477 -5.40 -13.74 -6.43
CA GLY A 477 -4.29 -14.66 -6.16
C GLY A 477 -4.32 -15.92 -7.04
N MET A 478 -5.51 -16.44 -7.34
CA MET A 478 -5.66 -17.60 -8.23
C MET A 478 -5.19 -17.29 -9.66
N GLN A 479 -5.48 -16.09 -10.16
CA GLN A 479 -5.02 -15.66 -11.48
C GLN A 479 -3.50 -15.45 -11.51
N VAL A 480 -2.92 -14.93 -10.43
CA VAL A 480 -1.46 -14.87 -10.29
C VAL A 480 -0.85 -16.26 -10.36
N ALA A 481 -1.38 -17.23 -9.59
CA ALA A 481 -0.88 -18.59 -9.58
C ALA A 481 -1.00 -19.25 -10.97
N LEU A 482 -2.13 -19.05 -11.66
CA LEU A 482 -2.33 -19.56 -13.01
C LEU A 482 -1.34 -18.93 -14.00
N ALA A 483 -1.16 -17.61 -13.96
CA ALA A 483 -0.21 -16.90 -14.82
C ALA A 483 1.22 -17.39 -14.61
N LEU A 484 1.65 -17.53 -13.36
CA LEU A 484 2.98 -18.06 -13.02
C LEU A 484 3.13 -19.53 -13.45
N LEU A 485 2.08 -20.35 -13.30
CA LEU A 485 2.09 -21.75 -13.75
C LEU A 485 2.27 -21.85 -15.27
N VAL A 486 1.63 -20.97 -16.04
CA VAL A 486 1.85 -20.83 -17.48
C VAL A 486 3.31 -20.48 -17.77
N LEU A 487 3.85 -19.42 -17.16
CA LEU A 487 5.23 -18.97 -17.40
C LEU A 487 6.28 -20.05 -17.09
N VAL A 488 6.08 -20.79 -16.00
CA VAL A 488 6.93 -21.93 -15.62
C VAL A 488 6.82 -23.07 -16.66
N SER A 489 5.65 -23.30 -17.25
CA SER A 489 5.43 -24.35 -18.25
C SER A 489 5.95 -24.02 -19.66
N LEU A 490 6.17 -22.74 -19.99
CA LEU A 490 6.51 -22.30 -21.34
C LEU A 490 7.78 -22.94 -21.94
N PRO A 491 8.92 -23.11 -21.25
CA PRO A 491 10.08 -23.77 -21.85
C PRO A 491 9.97 -25.30 -21.94
N LEU A 492 9.04 -25.92 -21.21
CA LEU A 492 8.70 -27.33 -21.40
C LEU A 492 7.92 -27.56 -22.69
N TRP A 493 7.18 -26.53 -23.13
CA TRP A 493 6.48 -26.47 -24.41
C TRP A 493 7.38 -26.81 -25.60
N ASN A 494 8.62 -26.29 -25.58
CA ASN A 494 9.62 -26.54 -26.62
C ASN A 494 10.24 -27.94 -26.56
N GLN A 495 10.03 -28.70 -25.49
CA GLN A 495 10.47 -30.11 -25.39
C GLN A 495 9.34 -31.09 -25.73
N TRP A 496 8.10 -30.60 -25.92
CA TRP A 496 6.92 -31.41 -26.25
C TRP A 496 6.68 -31.57 -27.76
N HIS A 497 7.60 -31.09 -28.61
CA HIS A 497 7.60 -31.28 -30.07
C HIS A 497 7.74 -32.77 -30.48
N LEU A 498 8.12 -33.64 -29.55
CA LEU A 498 8.21 -35.10 -29.74
C LEU A 498 6.85 -35.83 -29.74
N LEU A 499 5.74 -35.11 -29.45
CA LEU A 499 4.38 -35.66 -29.45
C LEU A 499 3.53 -34.94 -30.52
N SER A 500 3.26 -35.69 -31.60
CA SER A 500 2.37 -35.49 -32.77
C SER A 500 2.12 -34.05 -33.32
N PRO A 501 2.34 -33.81 -34.64
CA PRO A 501 2.21 -32.48 -35.27
C PRO A 501 0.81 -31.84 -35.22
N GLY A 502 -0.26 -32.64 -35.18
CA GLY A 502 -1.65 -32.15 -35.18
C GLY A 502 -2.04 -31.31 -33.95
N LEU A 503 -1.34 -31.51 -32.82
CA LEU A 503 -1.63 -30.79 -31.58
C LEU A 503 -1.01 -29.36 -31.56
N LEU A 504 -0.16 -28.97 -32.52
CA LEU A 504 0.51 -27.66 -32.51
C LEU A 504 -0.42 -26.46 -32.81
N ARG A 505 -1.50 -26.65 -33.58
CA ARG A 505 -2.51 -25.60 -33.80
C ARG A 505 -3.42 -25.39 -32.58
N SER A 506 -3.73 -26.45 -31.82
CA SER A 506 -4.44 -26.35 -30.53
C SER A 506 -3.58 -25.79 -29.39
N LYS A 507 -2.25 -25.82 -29.54
CA LYS A 507 -1.26 -25.34 -28.55
C LYS A 507 -1.24 -23.80 -28.45
N GLY A 508 -1.10 -23.07 -29.55
CA GLY A 508 -1.19 -21.59 -29.52
C GLY A 508 -2.55 -21.10 -28.99
N ALA A 509 -3.62 -21.80 -29.35
CA ALA A 509 -4.97 -21.55 -28.86
C ALA A 509 -5.13 -21.81 -27.35
N LEU A 510 -4.38 -22.75 -26.76
CA LEU A 510 -4.38 -23.00 -25.31
C LEU A 510 -3.65 -21.89 -24.54
N LEU A 511 -2.48 -21.43 -25.01
CA LEU A 511 -1.74 -20.34 -24.37
C LEU A 511 -2.52 -19.03 -24.45
N VAL A 512 -3.03 -18.70 -25.65
CA VAL A 512 -3.93 -17.58 -25.87
C VAL A 512 -5.21 -17.77 -25.05
N GLY A 513 -5.76 -18.99 -24.98
CA GLY A 513 -6.92 -19.32 -24.16
C GLY A 513 -6.67 -19.13 -22.66
N VAL A 514 -5.50 -19.47 -22.12
CA VAL A 514 -5.17 -19.24 -20.71
C VAL A 514 -4.90 -17.75 -20.43
N LEU A 515 -4.19 -17.08 -21.33
CA LEU A 515 -3.95 -15.63 -21.26
C LEU A 515 -5.25 -14.80 -21.43
N LEU A 516 -6.24 -15.30 -22.17
CA LEU A 516 -7.57 -14.69 -22.31
C LEU A 516 -8.53 -15.08 -21.18
N THR A 517 -8.43 -16.30 -20.64
CA THR A 517 -9.29 -16.73 -19.52
C THR A 517 -9.02 -15.97 -18.24
N VAL A 518 -7.79 -15.52 -17.98
CA VAL A 518 -7.49 -14.66 -16.82
C VAL A 518 -8.33 -13.36 -16.83
N PRO A 519 -8.27 -12.52 -17.88
CA PRO A 519 -9.15 -11.34 -18.00
C PRO A 519 -10.64 -11.69 -18.12
N LEU A 520 -11.02 -12.79 -18.79
CA LEU A 520 -12.42 -13.22 -18.86
C LEU A 520 -12.98 -13.66 -17.51
N LEU A 521 -12.19 -14.34 -16.66
CA LEU A 521 -12.56 -14.71 -15.29
C LEU A 521 -12.60 -13.48 -14.37
N SER A 522 -11.68 -12.51 -14.56
CA SER A 522 -11.77 -11.20 -13.89
C SER A 522 -13.06 -10.49 -14.28
N GLY A 523 -13.34 -10.37 -15.57
CA GLY A 523 -14.56 -9.77 -16.11
C GLY A 523 -15.83 -10.48 -15.63
N ALA A 524 -15.82 -11.82 -15.58
CA ALA A 524 -16.92 -12.63 -15.06
C ALA A 524 -17.13 -12.39 -13.56
N SER A 525 -16.08 -12.25 -12.76
CA SER A 525 -16.20 -11.96 -11.33
C SER A 525 -16.75 -10.54 -11.06
N VAL A 526 -16.32 -9.55 -11.84
CA VAL A 526 -16.84 -8.18 -11.77
C VAL A 526 -18.30 -8.15 -12.23
N LEU A 527 -18.63 -8.86 -13.31
CA LEU A 527 -20.00 -9.00 -13.80
C LEU A 527 -20.88 -9.70 -12.78
N GLN A 528 -20.42 -10.80 -12.18
CA GLN A 528 -21.13 -11.52 -11.12
C GLN A 528 -21.37 -10.63 -9.90
N GLN A 529 -20.39 -9.81 -9.49
CA GLN A 529 -20.58 -8.85 -8.40
C GLN A 529 -21.62 -7.78 -8.74
N ARG A 530 -21.66 -7.30 -9.99
CA ARG A 530 -22.69 -6.34 -10.44
C ARG A 530 -24.08 -6.99 -10.53
N LEU A 531 -24.16 -8.26 -10.91
CA LEU A 531 -25.42 -9.01 -10.98
C LEU A 531 -25.95 -9.37 -9.58
N THR A 532 -25.07 -9.73 -8.64
CA THR A 532 -25.46 -10.07 -7.26
C THR A 532 -25.78 -8.84 -6.42
N CYS A 533 -25.23 -7.68 -6.81
CA CYS A 533 -25.38 -6.42 -6.12
C CYS A 533 -25.74 -5.28 -7.09
N PRO A 534 -27.02 -5.17 -7.49
CA PRO A 534 -27.42 -4.21 -8.52
C PRO A 534 -27.24 -2.76 -8.06
N LEU A 535 -27.49 -2.46 -6.78
CA LEU A 535 -27.08 -1.20 -6.16
C LEU A 535 -26.15 -1.46 -4.99
N ARG A 536 -24.98 -0.83 -5.01
CA ARG A 536 -24.04 -0.85 -3.89
C ARG A 536 -23.83 0.56 -3.37
N VAL A 537 -24.04 0.75 -2.07
CA VAL A 537 -23.76 2.01 -1.37
C VAL A 537 -22.67 1.73 -0.34
N THR A 538 -21.49 2.32 -0.53
CA THR A 538 -20.33 2.11 0.34
C THR A 538 -19.97 3.40 1.06
N TYR A 539 -20.08 3.38 2.37
CA TYR A 539 -19.62 4.44 3.27
C TYR A 539 -18.13 4.22 3.50
N LEU A 540 -17.29 4.93 2.76
CA LEU A 540 -15.84 4.74 2.74
C LEU A 540 -15.22 5.29 4.03
N TYR A 541 -14.19 4.60 4.55
CA TYR A 541 -13.36 5.17 5.58
C TYR A 541 -12.39 6.19 4.96
N VAL A 542 -12.54 7.46 5.33
CA VAL A 542 -11.70 8.59 4.87
C VAL A 542 -11.01 9.33 6.01
N GLY A 543 -11.04 8.78 7.22
CA GLY A 543 -10.65 9.48 8.44
C GLY A 543 -11.86 10.17 9.07
N GLN A 544 -11.69 11.40 9.56
CA GLN A 544 -12.80 12.20 10.06
C GLN A 544 -13.39 13.01 8.91
N GLY A 545 -14.62 12.66 8.50
CA GLY A 545 -15.32 13.25 7.35
C GLY A 545 -16.16 12.22 6.61
N ASP A 546 -16.81 12.64 5.53
CA ASP A 546 -17.69 11.79 4.72
C ASP A 546 -17.11 11.46 3.33
N ALA A 547 -17.36 10.23 2.90
CA ALA A 547 -17.30 9.83 1.50
C ALA A 547 -18.18 8.61 1.26
N ILE A 548 -19.20 8.75 0.42
CA ILE A 548 -20.20 7.70 0.17
C ILE A 548 -20.24 7.42 -1.32
N LEU A 549 -19.81 6.22 -1.71
CA LEU A 549 -19.80 5.79 -3.09
C LEU A 549 -21.05 4.96 -3.39
N VAL A 550 -21.80 5.39 -4.40
CA VAL A 550 -22.96 4.69 -4.93
C VAL A 550 -22.60 4.12 -6.31
N GLU A 551 -22.53 2.80 -6.39
CA GLU A 551 -22.27 2.04 -7.61
C GLU A 551 -23.59 1.44 -8.11
N ALA A 552 -24.09 1.93 -9.25
CA ALA A 552 -25.29 1.45 -9.93
C ALA A 552 -24.98 1.00 -11.37
N PRO A 553 -25.88 0.28 -12.06
CA PRO A 553 -25.64 -0.16 -13.43
C PRO A 553 -25.50 1.05 -14.35
N GLY A 554 -24.30 1.27 -14.89
CA GLY A 554 -24.02 2.39 -15.79
C GLY A 554 -23.92 3.77 -15.13
N HIS A 555 -23.96 3.86 -13.80
CA HIS A 555 -23.85 5.13 -13.09
C HIS A 555 -23.04 5.00 -11.80
N THR A 556 -22.06 5.89 -11.63
CA THR A 556 -21.27 6.01 -10.39
C THR A 556 -21.48 7.39 -9.78
N LEU A 557 -21.94 7.42 -8.54
CA LEU A 557 -22.15 8.63 -7.76
C LEU A 557 -21.20 8.65 -6.55
N LEU A 558 -20.56 9.78 -6.27
CA LEU A 558 -19.78 10.00 -5.06
C LEU A 558 -20.34 11.19 -4.28
N ILE A 559 -20.78 10.96 -3.04
CA ILE A 559 -21.25 12.00 -2.12
C ILE A 559 -20.12 12.28 -1.13
N ASP A 560 -19.58 13.49 -1.17
CA ASP A 560 -18.39 13.92 -0.44
C ASP A 560 -17.13 13.08 -0.72
N ALA A 561 -15.97 13.61 -0.35
CA ALA A 561 -14.65 13.07 -0.68
C ALA A 561 -13.65 13.13 0.50
N GLY A 562 -14.12 13.40 1.71
CA GLY A 562 -13.30 13.38 2.91
C GLY A 562 -12.31 14.54 3.04
N PRO A 563 -11.50 14.53 4.12
CA PRO A 563 -10.58 15.61 4.46
C PRO A 563 -9.41 15.81 3.51
N ARG A 564 -9.02 17.08 3.34
CA ARG A 564 -7.72 17.50 2.83
C ARG A 564 -7.01 18.37 3.85
N GLN A 565 -5.78 18.01 4.18
CA GLN A 565 -4.98 18.68 5.20
C GLN A 565 -3.61 19.04 4.63
N GLN A 566 -3.19 20.28 4.83
CA GLN A 566 -1.86 20.75 4.47
C GLN A 566 -1.04 21.01 5.74
N GLN A 567 0.18 20.46 5.80
CA GLN A 567 1.16 20.72 6.87
C GLN A 567 2.49 21.09 6.22
N GLY A 568 2.80 22.39 6.17
CA GLY A 568 3.95 22.91 5.44
C GLY A 568 3.81 22.68 3.93
N GLU A 569 4.85 22.09 3.31
CA GLU A 569 4.85 21.72 1.89
C GLU A 569 4.08 20.41 1.60
N GLN A 570 3.74 19.62 2.63
CA GLN A 570 3.07 18.34 2.46
C GLN A 570 1.54 18.48 2.47
N ILE A 571 0.89 17.77 1.54
CA ILE A 571 -0.56 17.73 1.40
C ILE A 571 -1.02 16.28 1.60
N TRP A 572 -1.82 16.05 2.63
CA TRP A 572 -2.54 14.80 2.82
C TRP A 572 -3.98 14.97 2.32
N ASP A 573 -4.42 14.08 1.45
CA ASP A 573 -5.71 14.19 0.74
C ASP A 573 -6.42 12.83 0.77
N ALA A 574 -7.58 12.77 1.43
CA ALA A 574 -8.35 11.52 1.56
C ALA A 574 -8.81 10.96 0.21
N GLY A 575 -9.04 11.82 -0.78
CA GLY A 575 -9.35 11.44 -2.15
C GLY A 575 -8.26 10.58 -2.77
N THR A 576 -7.00 11.03 -2.72
CA THR A 576 -5.86 10.26 -3.25
C THR A 576 -5.46 9.07 -2.38
N GLN A 577 -5.61 9.18 -1.05
CA GLN A 577 -5.10 8.19 -0.09
C GLN A 577 -6.08 7.05 0.21
N HIS A 578 -7.39 7.31 0.14
CA HIS A 578 -8.44 6.35 0.54
C HIS A 578 -9.44 6.06 -0.59
N ILE A 579 -9.92 7.07 -1.29
CA ILE A 579 -10.99 6.91 -2.30
C ILE A 579 -10.44 6.38 -3.62
N LEU A 580 -9.41 7.01 -4.19
CA LEU A 580 -8.81 6.62 -5.46
C LEU A 580 -8.31 5.17 -5.46
N PRO A 581 -7.62 4.66 -4.42
CA PRO A 581 -7.26 3.24 -4.34
C PRO A 581 -8.48 2.31 -4.35
N TYR A 582 -9.57 2.70 -3.67
CA TYR A 582 -10.82 1.94 -3.70
C TYR A 582 -11.44 1.92 -5.10
N LEU A 583 -11.56 3.08 -5.76
CA LEU A 583 -12.10 3.20 -7.12
C LEU A 583 -11.30 2.35 -8.11
N ARG A 584 -9.96 2.44 -8.06
CA ARG A 584 -9.06 1.61 -8.87
C ARG A 584 -9.28 0.12 -8.60
N ARG A 585 -9.38 -0.29 -7.33
CA ARG A 585 -9.65 -1.70 -6.93
C ARG A 585 -10.99 -2.21 -7.45
N ARG A 586 -11.98 -1.33 -7.59
CA ARG A 586 -13.31 -1.63 -8.16
C ARG A 586 -13.36 -1.54 -9.69
N GLY A 587 -12.29 -1.09 -10.34
CA GLY A 587 -12.25 -0.85 -11.78
C GLY A 587 -13.13 0.35 -12.21
N ILE A 588 -13.32 1.32 -11.32
CA ILE A 588 -14.08 2.54 -11.59
C ILE A 588 -13.10 3.60 -12.11
N GLY A 589 -13.22 3.92 -13.40
CA GLY A 589 -12.38 4.90 -14.08
C GLY A 589 -13.03 6.26 -14.30
N THR A 590 -14.30 6.44 -13.94
CA THR A 590 -15.03 7.71 -14.06
C THR A 590 -16.08 7.84 -12.96
N ILE A 591 -16.31 9.06 -12.48
CA ILE A 591 -17.44 9.39 -11.61
C ILE A 591 -18.46 10.18 -12.44
N ASP A 592 -19.67 9.66 -12.58
CA ASP A 592 -20.72 10.30 -13.38
C ASP A 592 -21.29 11.52 -12.64
N THR A 593 -21.58 11.34 -11.35
CA THR A 593 -22.11 12.39 -10.50
C THR A 593 -21.29 12.51 -9.21
N ALA A 594 -20.89 13.72 -8.86
CA ALA A 594 -20.36 14.04 -7.55
C ALA A 594 -21.35 14.96 -6.84
N VAL A 595 -21.53 14.76 -5.53
CA VAL A 595 -22.31 15.67 -4.68
C VAL A 595 -21.36 16.18 -3.61
N ILE A 596 -21.31 17.50 -3.44
CA ILE A 596 -20.71 18.12 -2.27
C ILE A 596 -21.85 18.51 -1.35
N SER A 597 -21.87 17.97 -0.13
CA SER A 597 -22.91 18.29 0.84
C SER A 597 -22.79 19.73 1.33
N HIS A 598 -21.61 20.17 1.76
CA HIS A 598 -21.34 21.54 2.20
C HIS A 598 -19.84 21.86 2.14
N ALA A 599 -19.48 23.11 2.45
CA ALA A 599 -18.16 23.66 2.22
C ALA A 599 -17.17 23.47 3.40
N HIS A 600 -17.26 22.36 4.13
CA HIS A 600 -16.22 21.98 5.09
C HIS A 600 -15.18 21.05 4.47
N LEU A 601 -13.92 21.24 4.88
CA LEU A 601 -12.76 20.57 4.31
C LEU A 601 -12.80 19.05 4.45
N ASP A 602 -13.47 18.52 5.48
CA ASP A 602 -13.70 17.09 5.71
C ASP A 602 -14.79 16.46 4.85
N HIS A 603 -15.46 17.28 4.02
CA HIS A 603 -16.44 16.82 3.03
C HIS A 603 -15.91 17.01 1.61
N TYR A 604 -15.61 18.24 1.17
CA TYR A 604 -15.20 18.46 -0.22
C TYR A 604 -13.71 18.23 -0.49
N GLY A 605 -12.88 18.20 0.56
CA GLY A 605 -11.42 18.35 0.44
C GLY A 605 -10.78 17.40 -0.56
N GLY A 606 -11.11 16.11 -0.47
CA GLY A 606 -10.53 15.07 -1.32
C GLY A 606 -10.91 15.15 -2.81
N PHE A 607 -11.93 15.94 -3.19
CA PHE A 607 -12.21 16.18 -4.62
C PHE A 607 -11.05 16.89 -5.32
N SER A 608 -10.26 17.66 -4.58
CA SER A 608 -9.09 18.34 -5.15
C SER A 608 -8.07 17.36 -5.72
N GLY A 609 -7.79 16.28 -4.99
CA GLY A 609 -6.92 15.21 -5.45
C GLY A 609 -7.57 14.32 -6.51
N LEU A 610 -8.86 13.99 -6.34
CA LEU A 610 -9.58 13.14 -7.30
C LEU A 610 -9.67 13.78 -8.70
N LEU A 611 -9.98 15.07 -8.80
CA LEU A 611 -10.09 15.79 -10.09
C LEU A 611 -8.80 15.81 -10.90
N ALA A 612 -7.65 15.60 -10.25
CA ALA A 612 -6.36 15.50 -10.93
C ALA A 612 -6.16 14.12 -11.58
N GLU A 613 -6.81 13.07 -11.07
CA GLU A 613 -6.52 11.67 -11.37
C GLU A 613 -7.65 10.96 -12.12
N ILE A 614 -8.92 11.31 -11.86
CA ILE A 614 -10.09 10.65 -12.46
C ILE A 614 -11.09 11.67 -13.02
N PRO A 615 -11.69 11.43 -14.21
CA PRO A 615 -12.74 12.29 -14.73
C PRO A 615 -14.00 12.25 -13.87
N ILE A 616 -14.55 13.44 -13.58
CA ILE A 616 -15.83 13.62 -12.87
C ILE A 616 -16.74 14.47 -13.75
N ARG A 617 -17.90 13.94 -14.17
CA ARG A 617 -18.71 14.59 -15.21
C ARG A 617 -19.58 15.73 -14.69
N THR A 618 -20.30 15.51 -13.60
CA THR A 618 -21.24 16.50 -13.04
C THR A 618 -21.06 16.61 -11.54
N PHE A 619 -21.05 17.84 -11.03
CA PHE A 619 -21.07 18.17 -9.61
C PHE A 619 -22.40 18.82 -9.25
N PHE A 620 -23.04 18.30 -8.19
CA PHE A 620 -24.10 18.99 -7.49
C PHE A 620 -23.53 19.60 -6.21
N VAL A 621 -23.80 20.88 -6.03
CA VAL A 621 -23.38 21.66 -4.86
C VAL A 621 -24.59 22.35 -4.25
N PRO A 622 -24.52 22.78 -2.97
CA PRO A 622 -25.61 23.52 -2.36
C PRO A 622 -25.90 24.83 -3.13
N ALA A 623 -27.12 25.34 -3.00
CA ALA A 623 -27.48 26.60 -3.66
C ALA A 623 -26.74 27.80 -3.06
N GLN A 624 -26.45 27.73 -1.75
CA GLN A 624 -25.65 28.71 -1.01
C GLN A 624 -24.30 28.08 -0.71
N SER A 625 -23.23 28.76 -1.05
CA SER A 625 -21.87 28.24 -0.95
C SER A 625 -20.91 29.38 -0.67
N PRO A 626 -19.89 29.20 0.18
CA PRO A 626 -18.91 30.25 0.45
C PRO A 626 -18.26 30.76 -0.83
N VAL A 627 -18.15 32.08 -0.94
CA VAL A 627 -17.60 32.79 -2.10
C VAL A 627 -16.10 33.06 -1.99
N ALA A 628 -15.42 32.46 -1.02
CA ALA A 628 -13.99 32.67 -0.78
C ALA A 628 -13.27 31.38 -0.34
N GLY A 629 -11.93 31.43 -0.36
CA GLY A 629 -11.07 30.37 0.17
C GLY A 629 -10.89 29.15 -0.74
N SER A 630 -10.43 28.05 -0.14
CA SER A 630 -10.07 26.82 -0.86
C SER A 630 -11.25 26.12 -1.54
N TYR A 631 -12.47 26.39 -1.09
CA TYR A 631 -13.68 25.85 -1.71
C TYR A 631 -13.95 26.47 -3.08
N LEU A 632 -13.87 27.80 -3.19
CA LEU A 632 -14.03 28.49 -4.48
C LEU A 632 -12.95 28.07 -5.49
N GLU A 633 -11.71 27.88 -5.03
CA GLU A 633 -10.61 27.37 -5.86
C GLU A 633 -10.91 25.97 -6.40
N LEU A 634 -11.54 25.11 -5.61
CA LEU A 634 -12.02 23.81 -6.10
C LEU A 634 -13.09 23.99 -7.19
N LEU A 635 -14.11 24.84 -6.96
CA LEU A 635 -15.18 25.07 -7.95
C LEU A 635 -14.63 25.61 -9.28
N ARG A 636 -13.66 26.53 -9.23
CA ARG A 636 -12.97 27.04 -10.42
C ARG A 636 -12.23 25.91 -11.16
N ARG A 637 -11.54 25.03 -10.43
CA ARG A 637 -10.86 23.86 -11.03
C ARG A 637 -11.84 22.88 -11.67
N ILE A 638 -13.00 22.65 -11.04
CA ILE A 638 -14.09 21.82 -11.60
C ILE A 638 -14.51 22.38 -12.96
N GLN A 639 -14.76 23.68 -13.04
CA GLN A 639 -15.14 24.35 -14.30
C GLN A 639 -14.03 24.32 -15.34
N LEU A 640 -12.78 24.60 -14.94
CA LEU A 640 -11.61 24.56 -15.84
C LEU A 640 -11.35 23.16 -16.41
N LYS A 641 -11.71 22.10 -15.67
CA LYS A 641 -11.64 20.70 -16.13
C LYS A 641 -12.80 20.30 -17.04
N GLY A 642 -13.76 21.19 -17.29
CA GLY A 642 -14.92 20.95 -18.14
C GLY A 642 -16.04 20.15 -17.48
N SER A 643 -16.02 19.99 -16.15
CA SER A 643 -17.11 19.35 -15.41
C SER A 643 -18.31 20.28 -15.29
N ILE A 644 -19.51 19.72 -15.34
CA ILE A 644 -20.76 20.49 -15.22
C ILE A 644 -21.03 20.75 -13.73
N LEU A 645 -21.15 22.02 -13.33
CA LEU A 645 -21.54 22.40 -11.97
C LEU A 645 -23.03 22.76 -11.93
N LYS A 646 -23.79 22.18 -10.99
CA LYS A 646 -25.24 22.41 -10.80
C LYS A 646 -25.58 22.63 -9.34
N SER A 647 -26.59 23.45 -9.09
CA SER A 647 -27.22 23.58 -7.78
C SER A 647 -28.69 23.15 -7.90
N PRO A 648 -29.09 22.03 -7.27
CA PRO A 648 -30.43 21.48 -7.45
C PRO A 648 -31.48 22.29 -6.67
N ARG A 649 -32.70 22.34 -7.20
CA ARG A 649 -33.86 22.95 -6.51
C ARG A 649 -34.40 22.03 -5.41
N GLN A 650 -35.18 22.60 -4.50
CA GLN A 650 -35.86 21.84 -3.44
C GLN A 650 -36.74 20.74 -4.04
N GLY A 651 -36.48 19.48 -3.69
CA GLY A 651 -37.19 18.31 -4.18
C GLY A 651 -36.88 17.90 -5.62
N GLU A 652 -35.88 18.50 -6.27
CA GLU A 652 -35.46 18.13 -7.63
C GLU A 652 -35.06 16.66 -7.67
N ARG A 653 -35.47 15.96 -8.74
CA ARG A 653 -35.22 14.54 -8.92
C ARG A 653 -34.33 14.28 -10.12
N LEU A 654 -33.37 13.37 -9.95
CA LEU A 654 -32.53 12.86 -11.02
C LEU A 654 -32.73 11.35 -11.14
N ALA A 655 -33.27 10.90 -12.27
CA ALA A 655 -33.37 9.48 -12.58
C ALA A 655 -31.99 8.94 -13.00
N LEU A 656 -31.45 8.01 -12.21
CA LEU A 656 -30.18 7.32 -12.50
C LEU A 656 -30.39 6.02 -13.27
N GLY A 657 -31.64 5.54 -13.33
CA GLY A 657 -32.06 4.33 -14.02
C GLY A 657 -33.56 4.10 -13.83
N PRO A 658 -34.14 3.04 -14.40
CA PRO A 658 -35.58 2.77 -14.33
C PRO A 658 -36.08 2.60 -12.90
N ASP A 659 -35.24 2.03 -12.02
CA ASP A 659 -35.59 1.70 -10.64
C ASP A 659 -34.84 2.55 -9.60
N LEU A 660 -34.08 3.57 -10.03
CA LEU A 660 -33.15 4.32 -9.19
C LEU A 660 -33.31 5.83 -9.37
N ASN A 661 -33.73 6.52 -8.31
CA ASN A 661 -33.95 7.95 -8.31
C ASN A 661 -33.18 8.63 -7.17
N LEU A 662 -32.52 9.73 -7.49
CA LEU A 662 -32.00 10.69 -6.53
C LEU A 662 -33.01 11.82 -6.33
N THR A 663 -33.14 12.31 -5.11
CA THR A 663 -33.90 13.52 -4.76
C THR A 663 -33.03 14.43 -3.91
N PHE A 664 -33.07 15.73 -4.17
CA PHE A 664 -32.26 16.73 -3.49
C PHE A 664 -33.10 17.66 -2.62
N TRP A 665 -32.61 18.01 -1.43
CA TRP A 665 -33.20 19.03 -0.56
C TRP A 665 -32.09 19.90 0.03
N GLN A 666 -32.28 21.21 0.01
CA GLN A 666 -31.43 22.15 0.73
C GLN A 666 -31.82 22.10 2.22
N GLY A 667 -30.83 22.03 3.13
CA GLY A 667 -31.05 21.95 4.57
C GLY A 667 -31.78 23.18 5.12
N LEU A 668 -31.16 24.35 4.99
CA LEU A 668 -31.77 25.66 5.21
C LEU A 668 -31.76 26.45 3.90
N ALA A 669 -32.96 26.67 3.35
CA ALA A 669 -33.16 27.55 2.21
C ALA A 669 -33.87 28.81 2.69
N GLU A 670 -33.14 29.92 2.84
CA GLU A 670 -33.81 31.20 2.63
C GLU A 670 -34.15 31.30 1.13
N ALA A 671 -35.43 31.57 0.85
CA ALA A 671 -35.92 31.65 -0.51
C ALA A 671 -35.32 32.88 -1.22
N GLY A 672 -34.32 32.63 -2.06
CA GLY A 672 -33.90 33.56 -3.12
C GLY A 672 -32.60 34.30 -2.83
N HIS A 673 -31.52 33.87 -3.48
CA HIS A 673 -30.81 34.63 -4.51
C HIS A 673 -29.66 33.74 -5.02
N SER A 674 -29.65 33.49 -6.32
CA SER A 674 -28.54 32.82 -7.01
C SER A 674 -27.39 33.83 -7.15
N HIS A 675 -26.39 33.79 -6.27
CA HIS A 675 -25.24 34.70 -6.33
C HIS A 675 -24.13 34.24 -7.29
N LEU A 676 -24.48 33.49 -8.35
CA LEU A 676 -23.57 33.30 -9.49
C LEU A 676 -23.60 34.57 -10.36
N GLY A 677 -23.09 35.70 -9.85
CA GLY A 677 -22.99 36.90 -10.68
C GLY A 677 -22.68 38.27 -10.06
N GLU A 678 -22.72 38.47 -8.74
CA GLU A 678 -22.53 39.83 -8.18
C GLU A 678 -21.52 39.86 -7.05
N GLU A 679 -20.51 40.73 -7.20
CA GLU A 679 -19.59 41.14 -6.15
C GLU A 679 -20.38 41.84 -5.04
N LEU A 680 -20.52 41.16 -3.89
CA LEU A 680 -20.97 41.81 -2.67
C LEU A 680 -19.85 41.78 -1.65
N VAL A 681 -19.42 43.00 -1.34
CA VAL A 681 -18.57 43.40 -0.23
C VAL A 681 -19.42 43.26 1.03
N ASP A 682 -19.17 42.25 1.85
CA ASP A 682 -19.40 42.38 3.29
C ASP A 682 -18.51 41.40 4.09
N ASP A 683 -17.78 41.95 5.05
CA ASP A 683 -16.62 41.36 5.75
C ASP A 683 -17.04 40.63 7.05
N ASN A 684 -18.23 40.02 7.08
CA ASN A 684 -18.70 39.26 8.24
C ASN A 684 -18.43 37.75 8.08
N PRO A 685 -17.81 37.09 9.09
CA PRO A 685 -17.49 35.66 9.01
C PRO A 685 -18.78 34.83 9.11
N VAL A 686 -19.29 34.38 7.95
CA VAL A 686 -20.39 33.42 7.81
C VAL A 686 -19.88 32.00 8.15
N ASP A 687 -19.35 31.78 9.36
CA ASP A 687 -18.79 30.47 9.76
C ASP A 687 -19.82 29.60 10.53
N ASP A 688 -20.78 30.22 11.24
CA ASP A 688 -21.66 29.49 12.17
C ASP A 688 -22.80 28.68 11.53
N ASN A 689 -23.04 28.75 10.21
CA ASN A 689 -24.24 28.12 9.59
C ASN A 689 -23.95 27.26 8.33
N ILE A 690 -22.69 26.95 8.02
CA ILE A 690 -22.33 26.19 6.80
C ILE A 690 -22.87 24.74 6.84
N ASN A 691 -22.84 24.12 8.02
CA ASN A 691 -23.36 22.77 8.26
C ASN A 691 -24.84 22.63 7.83
N ASN A 692 -25.64 23.59 8.24
CA ASN A 692 -27.07 23.68 7.98
C ASN A 692 -27.41 24.03 6.51
N GLN A 693 -26.44 24.52 5.73
CA GLN A 693 -26.54 24.65 4.28
C GLN A 693 -26.30 23.33 3.54
N SER A 694 -26.12 22.21 4.27
CA SER A 694 -25.91 20.90 3.67
C SER A 694 -26.98 20.53 2.65
N LEU A 695 -26.54 20.09 1.48
CA LEU A 695 -27.38 19.46 0.46
C LEU A 695 -27.72 18.04 0.91
N VAL A 696 -28.97 17.84 1.34
CA VAL A 696 -29.51 16.55 1.75
C VAL A 696 -29.93 15.75 0.52
N VAL A 697 -29.50 14.50 0.44
CA VAL A 697 -29.72 13.63 -0.71
C VAL A 697 -30.51 12.39 -0.29
N GLY A 698 -31.64 12.17 -0.94
CA GLY A 698 -32.39 10.91 -0.88
C GLY A 698 -32.06 10.04 -2.08
N LEU A 699 -31.80 8.76 -1.85
CA LEU A 699 -31.66 7.76 -2.91
C LEU A 699 -32.72 6.68 -2.72
N GLN A 700 -33.52 6.43 -3.75
CA GLN A 700 -34.56 5.41 -3.73
C GLN A 700 -34.25 4.35 -4.79
N HIS A 701 -34.10 3.09 -4.33
CA HIS A 701 -33.98 1.92 -5.18
C HIS A 701 -35.19 1.02 -4.98
N ARG A 702 -36.16 1.10 -5.89
CA ARG A 702 -37.49 0.51 -5.72
C ARG A 702 -38.14 0.92 -4.39
N GLN A 703 -38.24 0.02 -3.42
CA GLN A 703 -38.88 0.28 -2.12
C GLN A 703 -37.89 0.76 -1.07
N LEU A 704 -36.60 0.44 -1.23
CA LEU A 704 -35.56 0.76 -0.27
C LEU A 704 -35.13 2.23 -0.38
N ARG A 705 -35.08 2.93 0.75
CA ARG A 705 -34.75 4.35 0.81
C ARG A 705 -33.48 4.61 1.62
N PHE A 706 -32.60 5.43 1.07
CA PHE A 706 -31.41 5.93 1.72
C PHE A 706 -31.55 7.44 1.90
N LEU A 707 -31.03 7.95 3.00
CA LEU A 707 -30.95 9.40 3.26
C LEU A 707 -29.54 9.77 3.71
N PHE A 708 -28.96 10.75 3.03
CA PHE A 708 -27.63 11.30 3.28
C PHE A 708 -27.79 12.77 3.68
N ALA A 709 -27.65 13.04 4.97
CA ALA A 709 -28.00 14.34 5.54
C ALA A 709 -26.83 15.33 5.63
N GLY A 710 -25.63 14.97 5.15
CA GLY A 710 -24.43 15.78 5.37
C GLY A 710 -24.24 16.04 6.87
N ASP A 711 -24.00 17.30 7.20
CA ASP A 711 -23.79 17.75 8.57
C ASP A 711 -24.89 18.71 9.06
N ILE A 712 -26.12 18.56 8.56
CA ILE A 712 -27.26 19.33 9.09
C ILE A 712 -27.37 19.24 10.61
N GLU A 713 -27.75 20.34 11.23
CA GLU A 713 -27.98 20.47 12.65
C GLU A 713 -29.47 20.70 12.92
N ALA A 714 -29.82 20.89 14.20
CA ALA A 714 -31.21 20.92 14.67
C ALA A 714 -32.13 21.88 13.87
N GLU A 715 -31.62 23.03 13.42
CA GLU A 715 -32.40 24.02 12.68
C GLU A 715 -32.79 23.52 11.28
N ALA A 716 -31.83 22.99 10.51
CA ALA A 716 -32.12 22.39 9.22
C ALA A 716 -32.98 21.12 9.35
N GLU A 717 -32.74 20.31 10.39
CA GLU A 717 -33.59 19.17 10.73
C GLU A 717 -35.05 19.58 10.92
N GLN A 718 -35.30 20.63 11.72
CA GLN A 718 -36.64 21.15 11.96
C GLN A 718 -37.30 21.69 10.68
N ALA A 719 -36.55 22.43 9.87
CA ALA A 719 -37.04 22.94 8.59
C ALA A 719 -37.45 21.80 7.65
N LEU A 720 -36.62 20.76 7.52
CA LEU A 720 -36.92 19.59 6.69
C LEU A 720 -38.13 18.81 7.23
N VAL A 721 -38.26 18.63 8.54
CA VAL A 721 -39.44 17.99 9.14
C VAL A 721 -40.70 18.78 8.82
N SER A 722 -40.68 20.10 8.95
CA SER A 722 -41.85 20.93 8.65
C SER A 722 -42.27 20.87 7.17
N GLN A 723 -41.30 20.75 6.25
CA GLN A 723 -41.56 20.75 4.81
C GLN A 723 -41.95 19.37 4.27
N LEU A 724 -41.35 18.31 4.81
CA LEU A 724 -41.39 16.97 4.22
C LEU A 724 -42.12 15.95 5.10
N GLY A 725 -42.12 16.13 6.43
CA GLY A 725 -42.70 15.20 7.38
C GLY A 725 -42.26 13.75 7.13
N THR A 726 -43.22 12.84 6.98
CA THR A 726 -42.96 11.40 6.74
C THR A 726 -42.31 11.08 5.39
N ARG A 727 -42.15 12.06 4.49
CA ARG A 727 -41.39 11.88 3.25
C ARG A 727 -39.89 11.73 3.50
N LEU A 728 -39.39 12.13 4.68
CA LEU A 728 -38.02 11.89 5.14
C LEU A 728 -37.72 10.43 5.50
N LYS A 729 -38.74 9.57 5.55
CA LYS A 729 -38.58 8.16 5.94
C LYS A 729 -37.51 7.47 5.09
N ALA A 730 -36.51 6.91 5.75
CA ALA A 730 -35.42 6.16 5.15
C ALA A 730 -35.18 4.84 5.87
N ASP A 731 -34.81 3.79 5.14
CA ASP A 731 -34.45 2.49 5.73
C ASP A 731 -32.99 2.49 6.19
N ILE A 732 -32.11 3.16 5.42
CA ILE A 732 -30.69 3.33 5.71
C ILE A 732 -30.37 4.82 5.80
N PHE A 733 -29.77 5.24 6.91
CA PHE A 733 -29.54 6.65 7.19
C PHE A 733 -28.08 6.94 7.54
N LYS A 734 -27.47 7.93 6.87
CA LYS A 734 -26.20 8.53 7.33
C LYS A 734 -26.51 9.48 8.47
N ILE A 735 -25.98 9.17 9.66
CA ILE A 735 -26.15 10.01 10.84
C ILE A 735 -25.51 11.37 10.59
N PRO A 736 -26.23 12.49 10.75
CA PRO A 736 -25.71 13.81 10.43
C PRO A 736 -24.57 14.21 11.36
N HIS A 737 -23.65 15.02 10.83
CA HIS A 737 -22.56 15.66 11.59
C HIS A 737 -21.70 14.66 12.36
N HIS A 738 -21.48 13.48 11.76
CA HIS A 738 -20.69 12.37 12.30
C HIS A 738 -21.20 11.85 13.66
N GLY A 739 -22.43 12.21 14.06
CA GLY A 739 -23.00 11.96 15.38
C GLY A 739 -22.61 12.99 16.46
N SER A 740 -22.46 14.26 16.06
CA SER A 740 -22.41 15.43 16.95
C SER A 740 -23.67 15.52 17.84
N ASP A 741 -23.54 16.16 19.00
CA ASP A 741 -24.67 16.49 19.88
C ASP A 741 -25.56 17.64 19.36
N THR A 742 -25.12 18.34 18.31
CA THR A 742 -25.88 19.40 17.62
C THR A 742 -26.93 18.88 16.62
N SER A 743 -26.96 17.57 16.36
CA SER A 743 -27.86 16.96 15.38
C SER A 743 -28.63 15.76 15.98
N SER A 744 -29.41 15.08 15.13
CA SER A 744 -30.22 13.91 15.48
C SER A 744 -31.26 14.23 16.56
N GLY A 745 -32.03 15.30 16.34
CA GLY A 745 -33.15 15.72 17.16
C GLY A 745 -34.32 14.72 17.11
N ALA A 746 -35.07 14.59 18.20
CA ALA A 746 -36.09 13.54 18.35
C ALA A 746 -37.18 13.58 17.25
N ALA A 747 -37.69 14.77 16.90
CA ALA A 747 -38.72 14.93 15.87
C ALA A 747 -38.23 14.50 14.48
N PHE A 748 -36.97 14.83 14.16
CA PHE A 748 -36.34 14.45 12.91
C PHE A 748 -36.09 12.94 12.84
N LEU A 749 -35.57 12.34 13.90
CA LEU A 749 -35.38 10.89 13.95
C LEU A 749 -36.70 10.11 13.85
N GLN A 750 -37.79 10.63 14.42
CA GLN A 750 -39.13 10.05 14.25
C GLN A 750 -39.65 10.15 12.80
N ALA A 751 -39.33 11.24 12.10
CA ALA A 751 -39.69 11.41 10.70
C ALA A 751 -38.88 10.49 9.75
N VAL A 752 -37.59 10.29 10.05
CA VAL A 752 -36.69 9.42 9.27
C VAL A 752 -36.92 7.93 9.58
N LEU A 753 -37.08 7.58 10.86
CA LEU A 753 -37.31 6.23 11.40
C LEU A 753 -36.42 5.14 10.78
N PRO A 754 -35.08 5.25 10.89
CA PRO A 754 -34.16 4.35 10.19
C PRO A 754 -34.07 2.96 10.80
N ARG A 755 -33.91 1.94 9.95
CA ARG A 755 -33.58 0.58 10.39
C ARG A 755 -32.08 0.42 10.61
N GLU A 756 -31.29 0.97 9.70
CA GLU A 756 -29.83 1.01 9.77
C GLU A 756 -29.37 2.47 9.86
N ALA A 757 -28.52 2.77 10.84
CA ALA A 757 -27.94 4.09 11.03
C ALA A 757 -26.41 3.98 10.94
N ILE A 758 -25.80 4.76 10.05
CA ILE A 758 -24.38 4.64 9.70
C ILE A 758 -23.67 5.93 10.09
N VAL A 759 -22.59 5.80 10.87
CA VAL A 759 -21.71 6.89 11.28
C VAL A 759 -20.40 6.81 10.48
N SER A 760 -20.07 7.89 9.78
CA SER A 760 -18.73 8.14 9.26
C SER A 760 -17.89 8.81 10.34
N ALA A 761 -16.81 8.17 10.79
CA ALA A 761 -15.89 8.76 11.76
C ALA A 761 -14.47 8.20 11.63
N GLY A 762 -13.48 8.94 12.15
CA GLY A 762 -12.09 8.49 12.21
C GLY A 762 -11.74 7.75 13.52
N VAL A 763 -10.87 6.74 13.47
CA VAL A 763 -10.44 5.91 14.63
C VAL A 763 -9.88 6.72 15.81
N ALA A 764 -9.25 7.86 15.53
CA ALA A 764 -8.65 8.74 16.54
C ALA A 764 -9.18 10.17 16.42
N ASN A 765 -10.44 10.33 15.99
CA ASN A 765 -11.00 11.64 15.73
C ASN A 765 -10.95 12.55 16.96
N ARG A 766 -10.65 13.83 16.72
CA ARG A 766 -10.39 14.82 17.79
C ARG A 766 -11.67 15.29 18.46
N PHE A 767 -12.79 15.27 17.73
CA PHE A 767 -14.11 15.73 18.15
C PHE A 767 -14.79 14.76 19.12
N LYS A 768 -14.32 13.51 19.21
CA LYS A 768 -14.93 12.42 19.99
C LYS A 768 -16.31 12.01 19.48
N HIS A 769 -16.61 12.31 18.22
CA HIS A 769 -17.81 11.82 17.56
C HIS A 769 -17.70 10.32 17.29
N PRO A 770 -18.82 9.58 17.25
CA PRO A 770 -20.16 10.02 17.68
C PRO A 770 -20.30 10.10 19.21
N TYR A 771 -21.14 11.03 19.70
CA TYR A 771 -21.47 11.11 21.12
C TYR A 771 -22.30 9.88 21.57
N PRO A 772 -22.03 9.31 22.76
CA PRO A 772 -22.78 8.15 23.27
C PRO A 772 -24.29 8.38 23.32
N GLU A 773 -24.72 9.57 23.74
CA GLU A 773 -26.13 9.95 23.85
C GLU A 773 -26.85 9.89 22.50
N ILE A 774 -26.18 10.31 21.42
CA ILE A 774 -26.70 10.24 20.06
C ILE A 774 -26.87 8.80 19.63
N LEU A 775 -25.86 7.94 19.89
CA LEU A 775 -25.97 6.51 19.59
C LEU A 775 -27.13 5.84 20.34
N ASP A 776 -27.37 6.25 21.58
CA ASP A 776 -28.45 5.68 22.38
C ASP A 776 -29.83 6.10 21.88
N ARG A 777 -30.01 7.31 21.32
CA ARG A 777 -31.25 7.70 20.63
C ARG A 777 -31.58 6.76 19.46
N TYR A 778 -30.60 6.42 18.63
CA TYR A 778 -30.81 5.47 17.52
C TYR A 778 -31.15 4.06 18.01
N LYS A 779 -30.48 3.57 19.07
CA LYS A 779 -30.80 2.26 19.65
C LYS A 779 -32.21 2.22 20.24
N GLN A 780 -32.64 3.31 20.90
CA GLN A 780 -34.00 3.42 21.46
C GLN A 780 -35.09 3.39 20.38
N LEU A 781 -34.78 3.85 19.16
CA LEU A 781 -35.66 3.73 18.00
C LEU A 781 -35.64 2.34 17.35
N GLY A 782 -34.81 1.42 17.85
CA GLY A 782 -34.63 0.07 17.29
C GLY A 782 -33.68 0.03 16.09
N SER A 783 -32.92 1.10 15.82
CA SER A 783 -31.95 1.13 14.73
C SER A 783 -30.69 0.36 15.08
N ARG A 784 -30.13 -0.35 14.10
CA ARG A 784 -28.78 -0.93 14.18
C ARG A 784 -27.76 0.12 13.76
N VAL A 785 -26.77 0.37 14.62
CA VAL A 785 -25.73 1.38 14.39
C VAL A 785 -24.46 0.74 13.84
N TRP A 786 -23.94 1.31 12.76
CA TRP A 786 -22.68 0.93 12.14
C TRP A 786 -21.69 2.09 12.15
N ARG A 787 -20.41 1.81 12.32
CA ARG A 787 -19.37 2.80 12.58
C ARG A 787 -18.10 2.57 11.76
N THR A 788 -17.74 3.51 10.90
CA THR A 788 -16.55 3.34 10.05
C THR A 788 -15.24 3.36 10.84
N ASP A 789 -15.20 4.03 11.99
CA ASP A 789 -14.04 4.07 12.89
C ASP A 789 -13.79 2.73 13.62
N GLN A 790 -14.77 1.84 13.66
CA GLN A 790 -14.66 0.54 14.32
C GLN A 790 -14.61 -0.61 13.31
N GLN A 791 -15.44 -0.54 12.28
CA GLN A 791 -15.70 -1.65 11.36
C GLN A 791 -15.09 -1.43 9.96
N GLY A 792 -14.45 -0.27 9.74
CA GLY A 792 -13.99 0.15 8.40
C GLY A 792 -15.17 0.54 7.50
N ALA A 793 -14.98 0.51 6.19
CA ALA A 793 -16.04 0.85 5.25
C ALA A 793 -17.25 -0.07 5.42
N ILE A 794 -18.43 0.53 5.35
CA ILE A 794 -19.70 -0.18 5.49
C ILE A 794 -20.34 -0.22 4.10
N CYS A 795 -20.65 -1.43 3.65
CA CYS A 795 -21.19 -1.67 2.32
C CYS A 795 -22.63 -2.18 2.45
N VAL A 796 -23.56 -1.46 1.83
CA VAL A 796 -24.95 -1.88 1.68
C VAL A 796 -25.17 -2.32 0.25
N CYS A 797 -25.56 -3.57 0.10
CA CYS A 797 -25.91 -4.16 -1.18
C CYS A 797 -27.42 -4.33 -1.27
N SER A 798 -28.06 -3.60 -2.18
CA SER A 798 -29.52 -3.56 -2.34
C SER A 798 -29.98 -4.28 -3.61
N GLN A 799 -30.99 -5.13 -3.47
CA GLN A 799 -31.76 -5.76 -4.55
C GLN A 799 -33.14 -5.10 -4.74
N GLY A 800 -33.35 -3.93 -4.11
CA GLY A 800 -34.56 -3.10 -4.22
C GLY A 800 -35.60 -3.34 -3.12
N GLU A 801 -35.83 -4.58 -2.70
CA GLU A 801 -36.70 -4.92 -1.55
C GLU A 801 -35.91 -5.47 -0.37
N ARG A 802 -34.84 -6.23 -0.68
CA ARG A 802 -33.93 -6.80 0.29
C ARG A 802 -32.59 -6.10 0.18
N TYR A 803 -31.89 -6.02 1.30
CA TYR A 803 -30.51 -5.58 1.34
C TYR A 803 -29.69 -6.47 2.26
N THR A 804 -28.38 -6.48 1.99
CA THR A 804 -27.37 -7.01 2.92
C THR A 804 -26.44 -5.86 3.29
N ILE A 805 -25.97 -5.87 4.52
CA ILE A 805 -25.01 -4.90 5.04
C ILE A 805 -23.82 -5.69 5.57
N SER A 806 -22.62 -5.26 5.21
CA SER A 806 -21.36 -5.88 5.62
C SER A 806 -20.32 -4.80 5.84
N ALA A 807 -19.45 -4.97 6.82
CA ALA A 807 -18.32 -4.09 7.04
C ALA A 807 -17.01 -4.77 6.62
N VAL A 808 -15.96 -3.98 6.37
CA VAL A 808 -14.65 -4.50 5.95
C VAL A 808 -13.97 -5.34 7.05
N GLN A 809 -14.25 -5.06 8.32
CA GLN A 809 -13.70 -5.81 9.46
C GLN A 809 -14.55 -7.02 9.89
N ASP A 810 -15.74 -7.22 9.30
CA ASP A 810 -16.64 -8.35 9.57
C ASP A 810 -16.47 -9.44 8.50
#